data_AF-A0A202EBX4-F1
#
_entry.id   AF-A0A202EBX4-F1
#
_cell.length_a   1.000
_cell.length_b   1.000
_cell.length_c   1.000
_cell.angle_alpha   90.00
_cell.angle_beta   90.00
_cell.angle_gamma   90.00
#
_symmetry.space_group_name_H-M   'P 1'
#
loop_
_entity.id
_entity.type
_entity.pdbx_description
1 polymer ?
#
loop_
_entity_poly.entity_id
_entity_poly.type
_entity_poly.pdbx_seq_one_letter_code
_entity_poly.pdbx_strand_id
1 'polypeptide(L)'
;MHIRGTVAGDVEVRSVSTSYGESDLAEVPLQIDTVATDIESIHASRPAPADGEDHEPTTVTCWNKWTESADLLEAGMELLVTDVAEDEYQGEQRYKTTGESYVVVEPSFLVNVTSIRNWVECPRLYYLNKLSGVPLNYPVVKGTLVHEVFGDLLRGRDLEESIDARVEERGLQLGLLGESPEAVAEDVRENAGAIEGWLEQGRLTEDDSWRSEQLLISETFGIRGRADAIRRGAPVELKTGKNLKKEPRFKDKVQAACYALLLEERGGDVDTGTLLYTKNSALDRNEETGDLTPAKDFSMGDGLLKFVVRLRNELAAMEMTEGVPTGYEGSAKCEYCFEQDTCMVVSGRLDQESKAGQIGTPLPEAEREYFDRFYRAIEEERREVHREYAKLWEQDAQERADDDRALIDLEFTEMRELEGGRWELHATRTSGATSKLREGDLVLASDGHPVRGNSELAMIERLDDEVVLTADEPVEVSRLDVYPSELTTDRLLAALHDALLKGNERRKDVLFGRADPEFGEIEETFIDNNARQNEAVTKAVGANDCALIHGPPGTGKTYTIARAIRAMVERGERVLLSAFTNRAVDNALEAVLEQLGDSLESDRVVRVGSESGVRDDMAPYRLERSGEPEDRLAELENAQVVAATTATCGSRVMKEQAFDVALVDEAAQLTEPGTHAAINLAERFVLVGDHEQLPPVVRAENELTESLFERLIDLHPEAGVMLDRQYRMNQRIQAFASSEFYDGQLRPAEPEVAARTLDDLEGVARDTLPDSLHDPVTFVDVEGDGSRYTDSEEAARIAELIETYESAGLERTDIGVIAPFRAQVSEISKHVPEDVAVDTVDRFQGSSQEVIIVSFTATDRLEGPIFEDYRRINVALTRPKRALVLVGDATALESEPVYERMLEWAQG
;
A
#
# COMPACT_ATOMS: atom_id res chain seq x y z
N MET A 1 -22.12 3.46 -29.99
CA MET A 1 -22.46 4.04 -28.68
C MET A 1 -22.03 3.04 -27.63
N HIS A 2 -21.61 3.53 -26.49
CA HIS A 2 -21.25 2.74 -25.32
C HIS A 2 -22.26 3.05 -24.22
N ILE A 3 -22.50 2.08 -23.35
CA ILE A 3 -23.39 2.24 -22.19
C ILE A 3 -22.66 1.76 -20.94
N ARG A 4 -22.77 2.52 -19.85
CA ARG A 4 -22.31 2.12 -18.52
C ARG A 4 -23.45 2.29 -17.53
N GLY A 5 -23.57 1.36 -16.60
CA GLY A 5 -24.61 1.40 -15.57
C GLY A 5 -24.45 0.34 -14.51
N THR A 6 -25.39 0.34 -13.57
CA THR A 6 -25.46 -0.62 -12.46
C THR A 6 -26.58 -1.63 -12.68
N VAL A 7 -26.32 -2.91 -12.46
CA VAL A 7 -27.32 -3.97 -12.63
C VAL A 7 -28.41 -3.83 -11.57
N ALA A 8 -29.67 -3.74 -12.00
CA ALA A 8 -30.81 -3.39 -11.13
C ALA A 8 -31.60 -4.61 -10.63
N GLY A 9 -31.30 -5.83 -11.11
CA GLY A 9 -32.05 -7.03 -10.77
C GLY A 9 -31.51 -8.29 -11.43
N ASP A 10 -32.29 -9.37 -11.36
CA ASP A 10 -31.90 -10.68 -11.87
C ASP A 10 -31.70 -10.69 -13.39
N VAL A 11 -30.66 -11.38 -13.86
CA VAL A 11 -30.39 -11.59 -15.28
C VAL A 11 -31.04 -12.89 -15.75
N GLU A 12 -31.83 -12.82 -16.83
CA GLU A 12 -32.45 -14.00 -17.44
C GLU A 12 -31.72 -14.44 -18.71
N VAL A 13 -31.16 -15.65 -18.70
CA VAL A 13 -30.56 -16.29 -19.89
C VAL A 13 -31.55 -17.26 -20.54
N ARG A 14 -31.77 -17.12 -21.86
CA ARG A 14 -32.67 -18.00 -22.63
C ARG A 14 -32.18 -18.25 -24.05
N SER A 15 -32.45 -19.44 -24.57
CA SER A 15 -32.18 -19.80 -25.97
C SER A 15 -33.36 -19.44 -26.86
N VAL A 16 -33.11 -18.76 -27.98
CA VAL A 16 -34.13 -18.37 -28.96
C VAL A 16 -33.79 -18.88 -30.36
N SER A 17 -34.82 -19.13 -31.17
CA SER A 17 -34.64 -19.44 -32.59
C SER A 17 -34.49 -18.16 -33.42
N THR A 18 -33.34 -17.97 -34.05
CA THR A 18 -33.05 -16.87 -34.97
C THR A 18 -33.04 -17.37 -36.43
N SER A 19 -32.95 -16.44 -37.39
CA SER A 19 -32.78 -16.79 -38.81
C SER A 19 -31.49 -17.57 -39.12
N TYR A 20 -30.55 -17.62 -38.17
CA TYR A 20 -29.24 -18.26 -38.32
C TYR A 20 -29.09 -19.56 -37.50
N GLY A 21 -30.11 -19.96 -36.74
CA GLY A 21 -30.10 -21.15 -35.89
C GLY A 21 -30.65 -20.87 -34.49
N GLU A 22 -30.36 -21.74 -33.53
CA GLU A 22 -30.55 -21.40 -32.11
C GLU A 22 -29.43 -20.46 -31.66
N SER A 23 -29.79 -19.46 -30.85
CA SER A 23 -28.83 -18.49 -30.29
C SER A 23 -29.25 -18.16 -28.87
N ASP A 24 -28.27 -18.08 -27.98
CA ASP A 24 -28.52 -17.68 -26.59
C ASP A 24 -28.55 -16.16 -26.49
N LEU A 25 -29.47 -15.65 -25.67
CA LEU A 25 -29.53 -14.25 -25.27
C LEU A 25 -29.71 -14.14 -23.75
N ALA A 26 -29.18 -13.05 -23.19
CA ALA A 26 -29.41 -12.65 -21.81
C ALA A 26 -30.02 -11.24 -21.79
N GLU A 27 -31.08 -11.04 -21.01
CA GLU A 27 -31.69 -9.74 -20.77
C GLU A 27 -31.18 -9.21 -19.42
N VAL A 28 -30.39 -8.14 -19.46
CA VAL A 28 -29.82 -7.51 -18.26
C VAL A 28 -30.60 -6.23 -17.96
N PRO A 29 -31.28 -6.14 -16.79
CA PRO A 29 -31.89 -4.89 -16.34
C PRO A 29 -30.80 -3.95 -15.82
N LEU A 30 -30.54 -2.85 -16.53
CA LEU A 30 -29.46 -1.92 -16.22
C LEU A 30 -30.02 -0.55 -15.85
N GLN A 31 -29.65 -0.05 -14.68
CA GLN A 31 -29.76 1.36 -14.34
C GLN A 31 -28.64 2.09 -15.08
N ILE A 32 -28.96 2.74 -16.19
CA ILE A 32 -27.96 3.39 -17.04
C ILE A 32 -27.52 4.70 -16.39
N ASP A 33 -26.22 4.80 -16.11
CA ASP A 33 -25.59 6.02 -15.60
C ASP A 33 -25.18 6.92 -16.76
N THR A 34 -24.63 6.34 -17.83
CA THR A 34 -24.09 7.09 -18.96
C THR A 34 -24.28 6.36 -20.29
N VAL A 35 -24.65 7.12 -21.33
CA VAL A 35 -24.62 6.69 -22.74
C VAL A 35 -23.78 7.70 -23.52
N ALA A 36 -22.75 7.23 -24.22
CA ALA A 36 -21.89 8.13 -24.99
C ALA A 36 -21.39 7.52 -26.30
N THR A 37 -20.81 8.36 -27.15
CA THR A 37 -20.26 7.97 -28.46
C THR A 37 -18.82 7.48 -28.40
N ASP A 38 -18.13 7.76 -27.31
CA ASP A 38 -16.72 7.50 -27.06
C ASP A 38 -16.52 7.13 -25.58
N ILE A 39 -15.44 6.41 -25.28
CA ILE A 39 -15.13 5.91 -23.94
C ILE A 39 -14.81 7.04 -22.95
N GLU A 40 -14.12 8.09 -23.40
CA GLU A 40 -13.77 9.22 -22.52
C GLU A 40 -15.01 9.86 -21.89
N SER A 41 -16.03 10.10 -22.71
CA SER A 41 -17.31 10.65 -22.25
C SER A 41 -18.11 9.69 -21.35
N ILE A 42 -17.88 8.37 -21.46
CA ILE A 42 -18.50 7.37 -20.56
C ILE A 42 -18.01 7.54 -19.13
N HIS A 43 -16.75 7.93 -18.92
CA HIS A 43 -16.17 8.04 -17.59
C HIS A 43 -16.34 9.44 -16.97
N ALA A 44 -16.41 10.50 -17.79
CA ALA A 44 -16.44 11.90 -17.33
C ALA A 44 -17.76 12.36 -16.66
N SER A 45 -18.78 11.51 -16.61
CA SER A 45 -20.13 11.90 -16.18
C SER A 45 -20.74 10.94 -15.16
N ARG A 46 -20.00 10.60 -14.10
CA ARG A 46 -20.59 10.00 -12.89
C ARG A 46 -21.20 11.11 -12.04
N PRO A 47 -22.52 11.37 -12.06
CA PRO A 47 -23.14 12.04 -10.93
C PRO A 47 -22.94 11.15 -9.69
N ALA A 48 -22.86 11.76 -8.51
CA ALA A 48 -23.08 11.04 -7.25
C ALA A 48 -24.39 10.23 -7.37
N PRO A 49 -24.50 9.04 -6.76
CA PRO A 49 -25.74 8.25 -6.78
C PRO A 49 -26.89 9.19 -6.42
N ALA A 50 -27.79 9.44 -7.37
CA ALA A 50 -28.92 10.31 -7.11
C ALA A 50 -29.80 9.59 -6.08
N ASP A 51 -29.92 10.17 -4.89
CA ASP A 51 -30.93 9.78 -3.92
C ASP A 51 -32.33 9.88 -4.57
N GLY A 52 -32.88 8.76 -5.01
CA GLY A 52 -34.33 8.58 -5.18
C GLY A 52 -34.97 9.06 -6.48
N GLU A 53 -34.26 9.19 -7.61
CA GLU A 53 -34.93 9.22 -8.92
C GLU A 53 -35.09 7.79 -9.48
N ASP A 54 -36.22 7.14 -9.13
CA ASP A 54 -36.68 5.87 -9.69
C ASP A 54 -36.94 5.98 -11.20
N HIS A 55 -35.91 5.88 -12.02
CA HIS A 55 -36.07 5.56 -13.45
C HIS A 55 -36.22 4.06 -13.62
N GLU A 56 -37.15 3.62 -14.48
CA GLU A 56 -37.29 2.20 -14.79
C GLU A 56 -36.00 1.66 -15.45
N PRO A 57 -35.45 0.51 -14.99
CA PRO A 57 -34.24 -0.06 -15.57
C PRO A 57 -34.38 -0.31 -17.07
N THR A 58 -33.35 0.04 -17.83
CA THR A 58 -33.32 -0.21 -19.28
C THR A 58 -32.79 -1.62 -19.56
N THR A 59 -33.46 -2.36 -20.44
CA THR A 59 -33.00 -3.71 -20.82
C THR A 59 -31.84 -3.65 -21.82
N VAL A 60 -30.74 -4.31 -21.47
CA VAL A 60 -29.60 -4.56 -22.36
C VAL A 60 -29.59 -6.03 -22.74
N THR A 61 -29.68 -6.33 -24.04
CA THR A 61 -29.66 -7.71 -24.55
C THR A 61 -28.25 -8.12 -24.97
N CYS A 62 -27.65 -9.06 -24.23
CA CYS A 62 -26.36 -9.66 -24.55
C CYS A 62 -26.56 -10.94 -25.35
N TRP A 63 -25.90 -11.05 -26.51
CA TRP A 63 -26.06 -12.19 -27.42
C TRP A 63 -24.87 -13.14 -27.42
N ASN A 64 -25.15 -14.41 -27.74
CA ASN A 64 -24.14 -15.46 -27.97
C ASN A 64 -23.19 -15.62 -26.77
N LYS A 65 -21.89 -15.57 -27.03
CA LYS A 65 -20.81 -15.72 -26.04
C LYS A 65 -20.84 -14.70 -24.91
N TRP A 66 -21.55 -13.58 -25.06
CA TRP A 66 -21.72 -12.58 -24.01
C TRP A 66 -22.79 -12.95 -22.98
N THR A 67 -23.63 -13.95 -23.27
CA THR A 67 -24.55 -14.51 -22.26
C THR A 67 -23.80 -15.11 -21.08
N GLU A 68 -22.63 -15.71 -21.33
CA GLU A 68 -21.76 -16.25 -20.27
C GLU A 68 -21.23 -15.14 -19.35
N SER A 69 -20.93 -13.93 -19.87
CA SER A 69 -20.58 -12.79 -19.01
C SER A 69 -21.78 -12.25 -18.25
N ALA A 70 -22.96 -12.23 -18.88
CA ALA A 70 -24.17 -11.72 -18.28
C ALA A 70 -24.69 -12.63 -17.14
N ASP A 71 -24.46 -13.94 -17.23
CA ASP A 71 -24.81 -14.93 -16.20
C ASP A 71 -24.02 -14.75 -14.90
N LEU A 72 -22.91 -13.99 -14.94
CA LEU A 72 -22.09 -13.65 -13.77
C LEU A 72 -22.63 -12.45 -12.98
N LEU A 73 -23.56 -11.68 -13.56
CA LEU A 73 -24.00 -10.41 -13.01
C LEU A 73 -24.98 -10.60 -11.87
N GLU A 74 -24.71 -9.94 -10.75
CA GLU A 74 -25.65 -9.77 -9.65
C GLU A 74 -26.09 -8.30 -9.53
N ALA A 75 -27.19 -8.06 -8.83
CA ALA A 75 -27.66 -6.71 -8.57
C ALA A 75 -26.60 -5.88 -7.82
N GLY A 76 -26.39 -4.64 -8.26
CA GLY A 76 -25.35 -3.75 -7.72
C GLY A 76 -24.01 -3.81 -8.44
N MET A 77 -23.78 -4.80 -9.32
CA MET A 77 -22.56 -4.84 -10.14
C MET A 77 -22.56 -3.78 -11.24
N GLU A 78 -21.38 -3.24 -11.55
CA GLU A 78 -21.20 -2.33 -12.68
C GLU A 78 -21.04 -3.11 -14.01
N LEU A 79 -21.65 -2.58 -15.08
CA LEU A 79 -21.55 -3.13 -16.43
C LEU A 79 -21.22 -2.03 -17.43
N LEU A 80 -20.19 -2.26 -18.26
CA LEU A 80 -19.91 -1.49 -19.46
C LEU A 80 -20.16 -2.37 -20.69
N VAL A 81 -20.93 -1.86 -21.65
CA VAL A 81 -21.10 -2.50 -22.96
C VAL A 81 -20.69 -1.54 -24.07
N THR A 82 -19.69 -1.94 -24.85
CA THR A 82 -19.20 -1.15 -25.98
C THR A 82 -20.01 -1.41 -27.24
N ASP A 83 -20.04 -0.43 -28.15
CA ASP A 83 -20.56 -0.58 -29.51
C ASP A 83 -21.96 -1.18 -29.60
N VAL A 84 -22.85 -0.75 -28.69
CA VAL A 84 -24.24 -1.18 -28.66
C VAL A 84 -25.04 -0.60 -29.83
N ALA A 85 -26.04 -1.36 -30.25
CA ALA A 85 -27.09 -0.87 -31.13
C ALA A 85 -28.36 -0.57 -30.31
N GLU A 86 -29.01 0.54 -30.63
CA GLU A 86 -30.36 0.83 -30.14
C GLU A 86 -31.38 -0.15 -30.71
N ASP A 87 -32.34 -0.52 -29.88
CA ASP A 87 -33.52 -1.27 -30.23
C ASP A 87 -34.74 -0.61 -29.59
N GLU A 88 -35.91 -0.77 -30.19
CA GLU A 88 -37.17 -0.27 -29.62
C GLU A 88 -38.17 -1.42 -29.60
N TYR A 89 -38.69 -1.74 -28.42
CA TYR A 89 -39.69 -2.80 -28.27
C TYR A 89 -40.87 -2.29 -27.45
N GLN A 90 -42.06 -2.35 -28.03
CA GLN A 90 -43.31 -1.86 -27.43
C GLN A 90 -43.28 -0.39 -26.97
N GLY A 91 -42.41 0.44 -27.57
CA GLY A 91 -42.24 1.85 -27.23
C GLY A 91 -41.22 2.13 -26.13
N GLU A 92 -40.56 1.09 -25.60
CA GLU A 92 -39.43 1.20 -24.67
C GLU A 92 -38.11 1.15 -25.44
N GLN A 93 -37.21 2.08 -25.13
CA GLN A 93 -35.84 2.07 -25.64
C GLN A 93 -35.05 0.95 -24.98
N ARG A 94 -34.29 0.20 -25.78
CA ARG A 94 -33.46 -0.93 -25.34
C ARG A 94 -32.13 -0.88 -26.07
N TYR A 95 -31.15 -1.63 -25.56
CA TYR A 95 -29.85 -1.77 -26.20
C TYR A 95 -29.52 -3.24 -26.43
N LYS A 96 -28.71 -3.53 -27.46
CA LYS A 96 -28.21 -4.88 -27.71
C LYS A 96 -26.76 -4.88 -28.16
N THR A 97 -26.04 -5.94 -27.79
CA THR A 97 -24.67 -6.18 -28.25
C THR A 97 -24.64 -6.40 -29.76
N THR A 98 -23.62 -5.87 -30.42
CA THR A 98 -23.32 -6.08 -31.84
C THR A 98 -22.17 -7.08 -32.02
N GLY A 99 -21.74 -7.27 -33.28
CA GLY A 99 -20.55 -8.07 -33.58
C GLY A 99 -19.26 -7.47 -33.04
N GLU A 100 -19.21 -6.15 -32.82
CA GLU A 100 -18.02 -5.42 -32.33
C GLU A 100 -18.06 -5.18 -30.81
N SER A 101 -19.20 -5.45 -30.17
CA SER A 101 -19.37 -5.19 -28.74
C SER A 101 -18.44 -6.02 -27.86
N TYR A 102 -17.94 -5.37 -26.83
CA TYR A 102 -17.43 -5.97 -25.61
C TYR A 102 -18.43 -5.78 -24.46
N VAL A 103 -18.58 -6.80 -23.62
CA VAL A 103 -19.30 -6.71 -22.34
C VAL A 103 -18.26 -6.85 -21.24
N VAL A 104 -18.10 -5.81 -20.42
CA VAL A 104 -17.10 -5.73 -19.36
C VAL A 104 -17.81 -5.60 -18.02
N VAL A 105 -17.65 -6.61 -17.18
CA VAL A 105 -18.20 -6.66 -15.81
C VAL A 105 -17.22 -5.97 -14.88
N GLU A 106 -17.68 -5.04 -14.05
CA GLU A 106 -16.83 -4.27 -13.12
C GLU A 106 -15.64 -3.59 -13.82
N PRO A 107 -15.88 -2.66 -14.77
CA PRO A 107 -14.82 -1.99 -15.53
C PRO A 107 -13.80 -1.27 -14.64
N SER A 108 -14.21 -0.76 -13.47
CA SER A 108 -13.32 -0.10 -12.50
C SER A 108 -12.43 -1.07 -11.69
N PHE A 109 -12.74 -2.37 -11.69
CA PHE A 109 -11.88 -3.38 -11.05
C PHE A 109 -10.78 -3.83 -12.01
N LEU A 110 -9.56 -3.31 -11.80
CA LEU A 110 -8.40 -3.58 -12.67
C LEU A 110 -7.79 -4.98 -12.43
N VAL A 111 -7.97 -5.89 -13.37
CA VAL A 111 -7.39 -7.24 -13.31
C VAL A 111 -5.99 -7.26 -13.95
N ASN A 112 -5.01 -7.83 -13.23
CA ASN A 112 -3.66 -8.01 -13.76
C ASN A 112 -3.64 -9.04 -14.92
N VAL A 113 -2.91 -8.74 -16.00
CA VAL A 113 -2.72 -9.65 -17.14
C VAL A 113 -2.21 -11.03 -16.70
N THR A 114 -1.28 -11.07 -15.74
CA THR A 114 -0.74 -12.30 -15.17
C THR A 114 -1.80 -13.11 -14.42
N SER A 115 -2.77 -12.45 -13.77
CA SER A 115 -3.91 -13.11 -13.12
C SER A 115 -4.83 -13.76 -14.15
N ILE A 116 -5.17 -13.08 -15.26
CA ILE A 116 -5.99 -13.64 -16.35
C ILE A 116 -5.28 -14.85 -16.99
N ARG A 117 -3.96 -14.75 -17.19
CA ARG A 117 -3.13 -15.86 -17.66
C ARG A 117 -3.18 -17.07 -16.72
N ASN A 118 -3.18 -16.86 -15.41
CA ASN A 118 -3.24 -17.97 -14.46
C ASN A 118 -4.66 -18.54 -14.35
N TRP A 119 -5.68 -17.68 -14.45
CA TRP A 119 -7.09 -18.03 -14.42
C TRP A 119 -7.48 -19.05 -15.48
N VAL A 120 -7.00 -18.88 -16.73
CA VAL A 120 -7.29 -19.82 -17.82
C VAL A 120 -6.76 -21.24 -17.56
N GLU A 121 -5.73 -21.39 -16.71
CA GLU A 121 -5.27 -22.71 -16.27
C GLU A 121 -6.15 -23.24 -15.14
N CYS A 122 -6.21 -22.48 -14.04
CA CYS A 122 -6.92 -22.84 -12.83
C CYS A 122 -7.25 -21.56 -12.05
N PRO A 123 -8.53 -21.18 -11.93
CA PRO A 123 -8.95 -20.01 -11.14
C PRO A 123 -8.45 -20.00 -9.69
N ARG A 124 -8.32 -21.19 -9.07
CA ARG A 124 -7.81 -21.32 -7.70
C ARG A 124 -6.35 -20.85 -7.55
N LEU A 125 -5.55 -20.81 -8.62
CA LEU A 125 -4.20 -20.24 -8.55
C LEU A 125 -4.21 -18.75 -8.21
N TYR A 126 -5.20 -18.01 -8.70
CA TYR A 126 -5.33 -16.59 -8.37
C TYR A 126 -5.58 -16.40 -6.87
N TYR A 127 -6.53 -17.15 -6.30
CA TYR A 127 -6.79 -17.18 -4.86
C TYR A 127 -5.55 -17.55 -4.03
N LEU A 128 -4.85 -18.64 -4.40
CA LEU A 128 -3.67 -19.10 -3.66
C LEU A 128 -2.52 -18.10 -3.71
N ASN A 129 -2.27 -17.47 -4.86
CA ASN A 129 -1.21 -16.49 -5.01
C ASN A 129 -1.42 -15.26 -4.11
N LYS A 130 -2.68 -14.86 -3.86
CA LYS A 130 -3.00 -13.79 -2.89
C LYS A 130 -2.63 -14.18 -1.46
N LEU A 131 -2.79 -15.46 -1.10
CA LEU A 131 -2.54 -15.95 0.26
C LEU A 131 -1.07 -16.26 0.56
N SER A 132 -0.33 -16.85 -0.38
CA SER A 132 1.05 -17.27 -0.09
C SER A 132 2.08 -16.16 -0.34
N GLY A 133 1.71 -15.15 -1.12
CA GLY A 133 2.66 -14.24 -1.76
C GLY A 133 3.60 -15.00 -2.70
N VAL A 134 4.60 -14.30 -3.24
CA VAL A 134 5.61 -14.92 -4.11
C VAL A 134 6.78 -15.45 -3.26
N PRO A 135 7.11 -16.75 -3.29
CA PRO A 135 8.19 -17.33 -2.49
C PRO A 135 9.59 -16.90 -2.95
N LEU A 136 10.58 -16.99 -2.05
CA LEU A 136 11.99 -16.95 -2.43
C LEU A 136 12.42 -18.34 -2.93
N ASN A 137 12.52 -18.52 -4.24
CA ASN A 137 13.08 -19.73 -4.82
C ASN A 137 13.89 -19.42 -6.08
N TYR A 138 14.85 -20.29 -6.39
CA TYR A 138 15.76 -20.08 -7.51
C TYR A 138 15.04 -19.92 -8.87
N PRO A 139 14.03 -20.72 -9.24
CA PRO A 139 13.30 -20.52 -10.50
C PRO A 139 12.68 -19.13 -10.67
N VAL A 140 12.15 -18.54 -9.60
CA VAL A 140 11.59 -17.18 -9.62
C VAL A 140 12.71 -16.14 -9.74
N VAL A 141 13.77 -16.25 -8.94
CA VAL A 141 14.92 -15.30 -8.99
C VAL A 141 15.59 -15.33 -10.36
N LYS A 142 15.89 -16.52 -10.89
CA LYS A 142 16.41 -16.65 -12.26
C LYS A 142 15.47 -16.07 -13.29
N GLY A 143 14.16 -16.32 -13.13
CA GLY A 143 13.15 -15.77 -14.01
C GLY A 143 13.22 -14.25 -14.07
N THR A 144 13.25 -13.59 -12.92
CA THR A 144 13.41 -12.13 -12.80
C THR A 144 14.70 -11.64 -13.44
N LEU A 145 15.85 -12.25 -13.13
CA LEU A 145 17.14 -11.90 -13.73
C LEU A 145 17.11 -11.95 -15.27
N VAL A 146 16.50 -12.99 -15.85
CA VAL A 146 16.40 -13.12 -17.31
C VAL A 146 15.53 -12.01 -17.94
N HIS A 147 14.46 -11.57 -17.27
CA HIS A 147 13.63 -10.46 -17.77
C HIS A 147 14.35 -9.11 -17.63
N GLU A 148 15.06 -8.89 -16.51
CA GLU A 148 15.83 -7.67 -16.29
C GLU A 148 16.98 -7.53 -17.30
N VAL A 149 17.72 -8.63 -17.55
CA VAL A 149 18.74 -8.68 -18.61
C VAL A 149 18.11 -8.45 -19.99
N PHE A 150 16.91 -8.98 -20.26
CA PHE A 150 16.22 -8.70 -21.51
C PHE A 150 15.90 -7.21 -21.69
N GLY A 151 15.37 -6.56 -20.66
CA GLY A 151 15.13 -5.11 -20.68
C GLY A 151 16.41 -4.32 -20.92
N ASP A 152 17.51 -4.69 -20.26
CA ASP A 152 18.83 -4.07 -20.43
C ASP A 152 19.34 -4.18 -21.89
N LEU A 153 19.19 -5.35 -22.52
CA LEU A 153 19.55 -5.55 -23.93
C LEU A 153 18.71 -4.70 -24.89
N LEU A 154 17.41 -4.51 -24.60
CA LEU A 154 16.53 -3.66 -25.39
C LEU A 154 16.94 -2.19 -25.31
N ARG A 155 17.45 -1.76 -24.15
CA ARG A 155 18.03 -0.43 -23.92
C ARG A 155 19.47 -0.30 -24.46
N GLY A 156 20.02 -1.37 -25.06
CA GLY A 156 21.31 -1.33 -25.74
C GLY A 156 22.53 -1.63 -24.86
N ARG A 157 22.33 -2.13 -23.64
CA ARG A 157 23.43 -2.60 -22.79
C ARG A 157 24.07 -3.87 -23.35
N ASP A 158 25.34 -4.08 -23.00
CA ASP A 158 26.06 -5.32 -23.32
C ASP A 158 25.51 -6.50 -22.49
N LEU A 159 25.46 -7.68 -23.11
CA LEU A 159 24.91 -8.88 -22.49
C LEU A 159 25.66 -9.28 -21.22
N GLU A 160 27.00 -9.33 -21.28
CA GLU A 160 27.82 -9.79 -20.16
C GLU A 160 27.80 -8.78 -19.03
N GLU A 161 27.92 -7.49 -19.36
CA GLU A 161 27.80 -6.40 -18.36
C GLU A 161 26.43 -6.42 -17.66
N SER A 162 25.36 -6.68 -18.39
CA SER A 162 24.01 -6.77 -17.83
C SER A 162 23.86 -7.98 -16.90
N ILE A 163 24.37 -9.15 -17.30
CA ILE A 163 24.33 -10.35 -16.45
C ILE A 163 25.10 -10.11 -15.16
N ASP A 164 26.34 -9.62 -15.26
CA ASP A 164 27.22 -9.40 -14.10
C ASP A 164 26.58 -8.41 -13.13
N ALA A 165 26.10 -7.27 -13.62
CA ALA A 165 25.44 -6.25 -12.78
C ALA A 165 24.17 -6.78 -12.10
N ARG A 166 23.28 -7.47 -12.84
CA ARG A 166 22.02 -7.99 -12.28
C ARG A 166 22.25 -9.12 -11.28
N VAL A 167 23.25 -9.97 -11.51
CA VAL A 167 23.63 -11.03 -10.56
C VAL A 167 24.21 -10.42 -9.28
N GLU A 168 25.09 -9.41 -9.40
CA GLU A 168 25.65 -8.68 -8.26
C GLU A 168 24.57 -8.00 -7.42
N GLU A 169 23.57 -7.35 -8.05
CA GLU A 169 22.40 -6.75 -7.40
C GLU A 169 21.54 -7.75 -6.61
N ARG A 170 21.70 -9.07 -6.84
CA ARG A 170 20.95 -10.14 -6.17
C ARG A 170 21.77 -10.88 -5.11
N GLY A 171 22.96 -10.40 -4.76
CA GLY A 171 23.87 -11.00 -3.78
C GLY A 171 23.18 -11.64 -2.57
N LEU A 172 22.39 -10.84 -1.82
CA LEU A 172 21.66 -11.33 -0.64
C LEU A 172 20.66 -12.46 -0.94
N GLN A 173 19.90 -12.36 -2.05
CA GLN A 173 18.93 -13.39 -2.42
C GLN A 173 19.63 -14.69 -2.83
N LEU A 174 20.75 -14.58 -3.54
CA LEU A 174 21.56 -15.74 -3.91
C LEU A 174 22.17 -16.41 -2.68
N GLY A 175 22.61 -15.61 -1.70
CA GLY A 175 23.13 -16.09 -0.43
C GLY A 175 22.07 -16.90 0.33
N LEU A 176 20.86 -16.35 0.48
CA LEU A 176 19.72 -17.04 1.10
C LEU A 176 19.32 -18.34 0.37
N LEU A 177 19.52 -18.40 -0.95
CA LEU A 177 19.24 -19.60 -1.75
C LEU A 177 20.40 -20.60 -1.76
N GLY A 178 21.60 -20.20 -1.30
CA GLY A 178 22.82 -21.01 -1.39
C GLY A 178 23.33 -21.18 -2.82
N GLU A 179 23.04 -20.23 -3.71
CA GLU A 179 23.41 -20.27 -5.13
C GLU A 179 24.69 -19.46 -5.39
N SER A 180 25.59 -19.96 -6.24
CA SER A 180 26.83 -19.24 -6.57
C SER A 180 26.58 -18.22 -7.70
N PRO A 181 27.13 -16.99 -7.61
CA PRO A 181 26.99 -15.97 -8.66
C PRO A 181 27.37 -16.49 -10.03
N GLU A 182 28.46 -17.26 -10.13
CA GLU A 182 28.96 -17.79 -11.39
C GLU A 182 28.00 -18.82 -12.01
N ALA A 183 27.47 -19.73 -11.19
CA ALA A 183 26.49 -20.71 -11.65
C ALA A 183 25.20 -20.02 -12.11
N VAL A 184 24.74 -19.01 -11.37
CA VAL A 184 23.57 -18.22 -11.77
C VAL A 184 23.83 -17.45 -13.06
N ALA A 185 24.99 -16.80 -13.19
CA ALA A 185 25.38 -16.08 -14.39
C ALA A 185 25.44 -17.01 -15.61
N GLU A 186 25.98 -18.22 -15.47
CA GLU A 186 25.97 -19.26 -16.53
C GLU A 186 24.53 -19.62 -16.94
N ASP A 187 23.67 -19.91 -15.97
CA ASP A 187 22.26 -20.24 -16.18
C ASP A 187 21.47 -19.11 -16.87
N VAL A 188 21.74 -17.86 -16.51
CA VAL A 188 21.14 -16.67 -17.14
C VAL A 188 21.68 -16.49 -18.56
N ARG A 189 22.99 -16.65 -18.77
CA ARG A 189 23.67 -16.54 -20.07
C ARG A 189 23.10 -17.54 -21.09
N GLU A 190 22.85 -18.78 -20.68
CA GLU A 190 22.21 -19.80 -21.54
C GLU A 190 20.83 -19.35 -22.05
N ASN A 191 20.08 -18.60 -21.24
CA ASN A 191 18.77 -18.07 -21.62
C ASN A 191 18.89 -16.80 -22.46
N ALA A 192 19.79 -15.89 -22.08
CA ALA A 192 19.91 -14.56 -22.66
C ALA A 192 20.62 -14.54 -24.03
N GLY A 193 21.54 -15.47 -24.32
CA GLY A 193 22.17 -15.56 -25.65
C GLY A 193 21.16 -15.85 -26.79
N ALA A 194 20.02 -16.48 -26.46
CA ALA A 194 18.90 -16.66 -27.39
C ALA A 194 18.28 -15.33 -27.84
N ILE A 195 18.19 -14.43 -26.86
CA ILE A 195 17.52 -13.14 -26.95
C ILE A 195 18.38 -12.22 -27.80
N GLU A 196 19.68 -12.13 -27.49
CA GLU A 196 20.65 -11.35 -28.26
C GLU A 196 20.64 -11.76 -29.74
N GLY A 197 20.79 -13.05 -30.03
CA GLY A 197 20.78 -13.54 -31.41
C GLY A 197 19.45 -13.31 -32.14
N TRP A 198 18.32 -13.24 -31.41
CA TRP A 198 17.02 -12.88 -31.99
C TRP A 198 16.89 -11.38 -32.24
N LEU A 199 17.36 -10.54 -31.31
CA LEU A 199 17.40 -9.08 -31.46
C LEU A 199 18.29 -8.67 -32.64
N GLU A 200 19.45 -9.29 -32.82
CA GLU A 200 20.34 -9.06 -33.97
C GLU A 200 19.69 -9.42 -35.31
N GLN A 201 18.93 -10.52 -35.36
CA GLN A 201 18.15 -10.89 -36.55
C GLN A 201 17.00 -9.92 -36.82
N GLY A 202 16.48 -9.27 -35.76
CA GLY A 202 15.38 -8.31 -35.81
C GLY A 202 15.79 -6.89 -36.21
N ARG A 203 17.01 -6.44 -35.87
CA ARG A 203 17.57 -5.09 -36.11
C ARG A 203 17.84 -4.73 -37.60
N LEU A 204 17.23 -5.44 -38.56
CA LEU A 204 17.53 -5.30 -40.00
C LEU A 204 17.04 -3.98 -40.65
N THR A 205 16.37 -3.10 -39.91
CA THR A 205 15.93 -1.77 -40.39
C THR A 205 16.24 -0.68 -39.35
N GLU A 206 16.71 0.49 -39.80
CA GLU A 206 17.10 1.64 -38.95
C GLU A 206 15.94 2.28 -38.16
N ASP A 207 14.68 1.86 -38.39
CA ASP A 207 13.46 2.43 -37.79
C ASP A 207 12.74 1.51 -36.75
N ASP A 208 13.37 0.43 -36.27
CA ASP A 208 12.73 -0.44 -35.26
C ASP A 208 12.78 0.20 -33.86
N SER A 209 11.71 0.87 -33.46
CA SER A 209 11.52 1.33 -32.08
C SER A 209 11.06 0.18 -31.17
N TRP A 210 11.81 -0.04 -30.10
CA TRP A 210 11.47 -0.92 -29.00
C TRP A 210 11.05 -0.10 -27.80
N ARG A 211 10.12 -0.62 -27.02
CA ARG A 211 9.85 -0.17 -25.66
C ARG A 211 9.91 -1.38 -24.74
N SER A 212 10.61 -1.25 -23.63
CA SER A 212 10.75 -2.31 -22.64
C SER A 212 9.84 -2.04 -21.45
N GLU A 213 9.29 -3.09 -20.85
CA GLU A 213 8.61 -3.00 -19.55
C GLU A 213 7.49 -1.93 -19.48
N GLN A 214 6.75 -1.71 -20.59
CA GLN A 214 5.75 -0.63 -20.66
C GLN A 214 4.53 -0.96 -19.77
N LEU A 215 4.21 -0.07 -18.82
CA LEU A 215 2.97 -0.16 -18.06
C LEU A 215 1.77 0.23 -18.92
N LEU A 216 0.76 -0.64 -18.94
CA LEU A 216 -0.48 -0.44 -19.67
C LEU A 216 -1.66 -0.60 -18.69
N ILE A 217 -2.57 0.38 -18.72
CA ILE A 217 -3.79 0.43 -17.92
C ILE A 217 -4.94 0.70 -18.88
N SER A 218 -6.00 -0.11 -18.80
CA SER A 218 -7.21 0.04 -19.60
C SER A 218 -8.38 0.51 -18.74
N GLU A 219 -8.96 1.65 -19.10
CA GLU A 219 -10.20 2.14 -18.49
C GLU A 219 -11.43 1.44 -19.07
N THR A 220 -11.36 0.97 -20.33
CA THR A 220 -12.45 0.26 -21.00
C THR A 220 -12.58 -1.16 -20.48
N PHE A 221 -11.48 -1.92 -20.51
CA PHE A 221 -11.50 -3.35 -20.22
C PHE A 221 -11.19 -3.63 -18.76
N GLY A 222 -10.80 -2.64 -17.96
CA GLY A 222 -10.25 -2.79 -16.60
C GLY A 222 -9.25 -3.92 -16.49
N ILE A 223 -8.25 -3.87 -17.37
CA ILE A 223 -7.10 -4.77 -17.37
C ILE A 223 -5.87 -3.89 -17.21
N ARG A 224 -4.89 -4.39 -16.44
CA ARG A 224 -3.59 -3.72 -16.30
C ARG A 224 -2.44 -4.72 -16.36
N GLY A 225 -1.28 -4.26 -16.77
CA GLY A 225 -0.08 -5.08 -16.75
C GLY A 225 1.14 -4.35 -17.31
N ARG A 226 2.30 -4.98 -17.17
CA ARG A 226 3.55 -4.48 -17.72
C ARG A 226 4.00 -5.43 -18.83
N ALA A 227 4.02 -4.94 -20.07
CA ALA A 227 4.42 -5.74 -21.22
C ALA A 227 5.94 -5.84 -21.25
N ASP A 228 6.50 -7.05 -21.38
CA ASP A 228 7.97 -7.24 -21.36
C ASP A 228 8.64 -6.40 -22.46
N ALA A 229 8.07 -6.42 -23.66
CA ALA A 229 8.49 -5.56 -24.75
C ALA A 229 7.38 -5.27 -25.77
N ILE A 230 7.47 -4.12 -26.43
CA ILE A 230 6.62 -3.75 -27.56
C ILE A 230 7.51 -3.50 -28.77
N ARG A 231 7.15 -4.13 -29.89
CA ARG A 231 7.84 -4.02 -31.17
C ARG A 231 6.85 -3.61 -32.25
N ARG A 232 7.05 -2.43 -32.85
CA ARG A 232 6.17 -1.90 -33.92
C ARG A 232 4.68 -1.93 -33.53
N GLY A 233 4.37 -1.59 -32.27
CA GLY A 233 3.01 -1.61 -31.75
C GLY A 233 2.47 -2.99 -31.35
N ALA A 234 3.22 -4.07 -31.55
CA ALA A 234 2.82 -5.43 -31.18
C ALA A 234 3.51 -5.92 -29.89
N PRO A 235 2.83 -6.69 -29.03
CA PRO A 235 3.41 -7.22 -27.81
C PRO A 235 4.38 -8.37 -28.08
N VAL A 236 5.50 -8.35 -27.36
CA VAL A 236 6.51 -9.40 -27.31
C VAL A 236 6.67 -9.85 -25.87
N GLU A 237 6.43 -11.13 -25.62
CA GLU A 237 6.38 -11.71 -24.28
C GLU A 237 7.45 -12.77 -24.08
N LEU A 238 8.27 -12.61 -23.04
CA LEU A 238 9.38 -13.48 -22.69
C LEU A 238 8.89 -14.62 -21.79
N LYS A 239 9.37 -15.84 -22.07
CA LYS A 239 9.06 -17.03 -21.26
C LYS A 239 10.33 -17.86 -21.06
N THR A 240 10.72 -18.04 -19.81
CA THR A 240 11.93 -18.77 -19.39
C THR A 240 11.82 -20.29 -19.50
N GLY A 241 10.62 -20.82 -19.77
CA GLY A 241 10.38 -22.24 -19.97
C GLY A 241 10.55 -22.69 -21.42
N LYS A 242 10.66 -24.01 -21.66
CA LYS A 242 10.71 -24.58 -23.03
C LYS A 242 9.31 -24.81 -23.63
N ASN A 243 9.19 -24.65 -24.94
CA ASN A 243 8.03 -25.10 -25.72
C ASN A 243 8.46 -25.65 -27.08
N LEU A 244 8.44 -26.97 -27.21
CA LEU A 244 8.84 -27.70 -28.42
C LEU A 244 7.72 -27.84 -29.46
N LYS A 245 6.51 -27.35 -29.17
CA LYS A 245 5.40 -27.34 -30.13
C LYS A 245 5.53 -26.15 -31.06
N LYS A 246 5.05 -26.28 -32.30
CA LYS A 246 5.00 -25.17 -33.26
C LYS A 246 4.13 -24.02 -32.75
N GLU A 247 2.96 -24.35 -32.21
CA GLU A 247 2.05 -23.37 -31.63
C GLU A 247 2.51 -22.94 -30.22
N PRO A 248 2.37 -21.65 -29.86
CA PRO A 248 2.61 -21.20 -28.49
C PRO A 248 1.64 -21.84 -27.49
N ARG A 249 2.01 -21.89 -26.21
CA ARG A 249 1.11 -22.35 -25.14
C ARG A 249 -0.08 -21.40 -25.03
N PHE A 250 -1.29 -21.95 -24.94
CA PHE A 250 -2.52 -21.15 -24.98
C PHE A 250 -2.58 -20.05 -23.90
N LYS A 251 -2.17 -20.35 -22.67
CA LYS A 251 -2.09 -19.36 -21.59
C LYS A 251 -1.15 -18.19 -21.87
N ASP A 252 -0.05 -18.44 -22.59
CA ASP A 252 0.88 -17.37 -22.94
C ASP A 252 0.31 -16.55 -24.12
N LYS A 253 -0.49 -17.16 -25.00
CA LYS A 253 -1.28 -16.41 -26.01
C LYS A 253 -2.31 -15.50 -25.35
N VAL A 254 -2.97 -15.96 -24.28
CA VAL A 254 -3.91 -15.16 -23.48
C VAL A 254 -3.24 -13.92 -22.91
N GLN A 255 -2.03 -14.06 -22.33
CA GLN A 255 -1.25 -12.93 -21.82
C GLN A 255 -0.94 -11.89 -22.93
N ALA A 256 -0.37 -12.33 -24.05
CA ALA A 256 -0.07 -11.41 -25.16
C ALA A 256 -1.35 -10.80 -25.78
N ALA A 257 -2.48 -11.52 -25.78
CA ALA A 257 -3.77 -10.98 -26.24
C ALA A 257 -4.35 -9.93 -25.28
N CYS A 258 -4.08 -10.01 -23.98
CA CYS A 258 -4.41 -8.92 -23.05
C CYS A 258 -3.65 -7.65 -23.42
N TYR A 259 -2.34 -7.74 -23.68
CA TYR A 259 -1.56 -6.58 -24.09
C TYR A 259 -1.97 -6.03 -25.46
N ALA A 260 -2.37 -6.90 -26.40
CA ALA A 260 -2.93 -6.46 -27.68
C ALA A 260 -4.19 -5.60 -27.47
N LEU A 261 -5.15 -6.04 -26.62
CA LEU A 261 -6.34 -5.24 -26.26
C LEU A 261 -5.96 -3.84 -25.73
N LEU A 262 -4.98 -3.78 -24.83
CA LEU A 262 -4.54 -2.53 -24.20
C LEU A 262 -3.82 -1.59 -25.18
N LEU A 263 -3.11 -2.15 -26.15
CA LEU A 263 -2.43 -1.39 -27.20
C LEU A 263 -3.42 -0.91 -28.27
N GLU A 264 -4.44 -1.70 -28.61
CA GLU A 264 -5.54 -1.31 -29.51
C GLU A 264 -6.36 -0.15 -28.95
N GLU A 265 -6.63 -0.15 -27.63
CA GLU A 265 -7.32 0.98 -26.96
C GLU A 265 -6.55 2.31 -27.10
N ARG A 266 -5.21 2.24 -27.20
CA ARG A 266 -4.33 3.40 -27.44
C ARG A 266 -4.17 3.77 -28.91
N GLY A 267 -4.98 3.19 -29.81
CA GLY A 267 -4.97 3.46 -31.24
C GLY A 267 -3.95 2.63 -32.04
N GLY A 268 -3.36 1.60 -31.43
CA GLY A 268 -2.53 0.62 -32.15
C GLY A 268 -3.37 -0.32 -33.02
N ASP A 269 -2.76 -0.84 -34.09
CA ASP A 269 -3.34 -1.91 -34.92
C ASP A 269 -2.52 -3.19 -34.68
N VAL A 270 -3.07 -4.13 -33.90
CA VAL A 270 -2.31 -5.26 -33.33
C VAL A 270 -2.79 -6.59 -33.88
N ASP A 271 -2.37 -6.92 -35.09
CA ASP A 271 -2.73 -8.19 -35.74
C ASP A 271 -1.91 -9.40 -35.27
N THR A 272 -0.78 -9.19 -34.60
CA THR A 272 0.19 -10.25 -34.28
C THR A 272 0.78 -10.06 -32.89
N GLY A 273 1.02 -11.15 -32.17
CA GLY A 273 1.86 -11.16 -30.97
C GLY A 273 3.00 -12.17 -31.10
N THR A 274 4.07 -11.91 -30.35
CA THR A 274 5.29 -12.74 -30.35
C THR A 274 5.53 -13.32 -28.97
N LEU A 275 5.85 -14.62 -28.89
CA LEU A 275 6.25 -15.29 -27.65
C LEU A 275 7.67 -15.84 -27.78
N LEU A 276 8.57 -15.41 -26.89
CA LEU A 276 9.98 -15.77 -26.90
C LEU A 276 10.28 -16.79 -25.79
N TYR A 277 10.48 -18.05 -26.18
CA TYR A 277 10.81 -19.17 -25.28
C TYR A 277 12.34 -19.34 -25.19
N THR A 278 12.98 -18.68 -24.24
CA THR A 278 14.45 -18.61 -24.15
C THR A 278 15.09 -19.98 -23.96
N LYS A 279 14.45 -20.89 -23.23
CA LYS A 279 15.01 -22.23 -22.99
C LYS A 279 15.10 -23.08 -24.25
N ASN A 280 14.41 -22.75 -25.34
CA ASN A 280 14.45 -23.55 -26.58
C ASN A 280 15.83 -23.50 -27.26
N SER A 281 16.54 -22.39 -27.18
CA SER A 281 17.88 -22.22 -27.79
C SER A 281 18.98 -22.97 -27.03
N ALA A 282 18.80 -23.18 -25.73
CA ALA A 282 19.73 -23.90 -24.87
C ALA A 282 19.62 -25.44 -25.01
N LEU A 283 18.65 -25.95 -25.76
CA LEU A 283 18.47 -27.40 -25.94
C LEU A 283 19.36 -27.94 -27.08
N ASP A 284 19.98 -29.10 -26.85
CA ASP A 284 20.73 -29.80 -27.90
C ASP A 284 19.77 -30.33 -28.99
N ARG A 285 20.00 -29.87 -30.22
CA ARG A 285 19.26 -30.29 -31.43
C ARG A 285 19.38 -31.78 -31.73
N ASN A 286 20.37 -32.47 -31.17
CA ASN A 286 20.58 -33.90 -31.33
C ASN A 286 19.81 -34.73 -30.28
N GLU A 287 19.41 -34.12 -29.17
CA GLU A 287 18.77 -34.81 -28.04
C GLU A 287 17.26 -34.55 -27.96
N GLU A 288 16.80 -33.40 -28.44
CA GLU A 288 15.39 -32.98 -28.36
C GLU A 288 14.71 -32.98 -29.74
N THR A 289 13.52 -33.58 -29.82
CA THR A 289 12.71 -33.60 -31.04
C THR A 289 11.59 -32.56 -30.97
N GLY A 290 11.51 -31.63 -31.93
CA GLY A 290 10.42 -30.65 -32.00
C GLY A 290 10.81 -29.34 -32.69
N ASP A 291 10.00 -28.30 -32.50
CA ASP A 291 10.31 -26.93 -32.94
C ASP A 291 11.11 -26.18 -31.87
N LEU A 292 12.41 -26.06 -32.12
CA LEU A 292 13.39 -25.39 -31.27
C LEU A 292 13.50 -23.88 -31.56
N THR A 293 12.64 -23.32 -32.41
CA THR A 293 12.62 -21.87 -32.64
C THR A 293 12.24 -21.15 -31.33
N PRO A 294 13.02 -20.15 -30.90
CA PRO A 294 12.75 -19.44 -29.64
C PRO A 294 11.52 -18.52 -29.79
N ALA A 295 11.42 -17.76 -30.88
CA ALA A 295 10.28 -16.88 -31.16
C ALA A 295 9.15 -17.65 -31.85
N LYS A 296 7.92 -17.45 -31.38
CA LYS A 296 6.70 -18.02 -31.96
C LYS A 296 5.66 -16.92 -32.14
N ASP A 297 5.40 -16.58 -33.40
CA ASP A 297 4.42 -15.57 -33.79
C ASP A 297 3.03 -16.21 -33.93
N PHE A 298 1.99 -15.45 -33.60
CA PHE A 298 0.61 -15.87 -33.80
C PHE A 298 -0.31 -14.67 -34.07
N SER A 299 -1.40 -14.91 -34.79
CA SER A 299 -2.39 -13.89 -35.12
C SER A 299 -3.29 -13.57 -33.93
N MET A 300 -3.56 -12.29 -33.71
CA MET A 300 -4.59 -11.79 -32.80
C MET A 300 -5.92 -11.79 -33.54
N GLY A 301 -6.80 -12.72 -33.16
CA GLY A 301 -8.16 -12.76 -33.72
C GLY A 301 -9.16 -12.20 -32.74
N ASP A 302 -10.18 -11.50 -33.24
CA ASP A 302 -11.32 -10.97 -32.47
C ASP A 302 -11.88 -11.99 -31.45
N GLY A 303 -12.05 -13.25 -31.86
CA GLY A 303 -12.53 -14.31 -30.98
C GLY A 303 -11.60 -14.64 -29.78
N LEU A 304 -10.29 -14.41 -29.91
CA LEU A 304 -9.33 -14.54 -28.81
C LEU A 304 -9.40 -13.32 -27.89
N LEU A 305 -9.47 -12.11 -28.45
CA LEU A 305 -9.60 -10.86 -27.68
C LEU A 305 -10.88 -10.87 -26.82
N LYS A 306 -12.03 -11.22 -27.41
CA LYS A 306 -13.29 -11.40 -26.67
C LYS A 306 -13.24 -12.51 -25.63
N PHE A 307 -12.48 -13.58 -25.89
CA PHE A 307 -12.28 -14.65 -24.91
C PHE A 307 -11.49 -14.16 -23.70
N VAL A 308 -10.47 -13.31 -23.88
CA VAL A 308 -9.72 -12.69 -22.79
C VAL A 308 -10.63 -11.83 -21.92
N VAL A 309 -11.46 -10.97 -22.52
CA VAL A 309 -12.40 -10.11 -21.76
C VAL A 309 -13.39 -10.95 -20.95
N ARG A 310 -13.88 -12.07 -21.49
CA ARG A 310 -14.74 -12.98 -20.73
C ARG A 310 -14.03 -13.63 -19.53
N LEU A 311 -12.79 -14.09 -19.68
CA LEU A 311 -12.02 -14.63 -18.54
C LEU A 311 -11.77 -13.56 -17.47
N ARG A 312 -11.52 -12.32 -17.90
CA ARG A 312 -11.43 -11.17 -16.99
C ARG A 312 -12.73 -10.97 -16.24
N ASN A 313 -13.89 -11.03 -16.91
CA ASN A 313 -15.19 -10.86 -16.27
C ASN A 313 -15.46 -11.94 -15.22
N GLU A 314 -15.13 -13.20 -15.50
CA GLU A 314 -15.23 -14.30 -14.52
C GLU A 314 -14.44 -13.98 -13.25
N LEU A 315 -13.21 -13.48 -13.39
CA LEU A 315 -12.36 -13.11 -12.26
C LEU A 315 -12.93 -11.90 -11.50
N ALA A 316 -13.33 -10.85 -12.21
CA ALA A 316 -13.88 -9.64 -11.57
C ALA A 316 -15.20 -9.92 -10.83
N ALA A 317 -16.09 -10.71 -11.41
CA ALA A 317 -17.33 -11.12 -10.76
C ALA A 317 -17.08 -12.00 -9.52
N MET A 318 -16.08 -12.90 -9.58
CA MET A 318 -15.66 -13.69 -8.42
C MET A 318 -15.16 -12.81 -7.27
N GLU A 319 -14.41 -11.75 -7.57
CA GLU A 319 -13.95 -10.80 -6.55
C GLU A 319 -15.08 -9.99 -5.92
N MET A 320 -16.18 -9.73 -6.64
CA MET A 320 -17.35 -9.05 -6.07
C MET A 320 -18.24 -9.99 -5.25
N THR A 321 -18.36 -11.25 -5.65
CA THR A 321 -19.22 -12.25 -4.98
C THR A 321 -18.51 -12.99 -3.83
N GLU A 322 -17.22 -12.76 -3.64
CA GLU A 322 -16.38 -13.37 -2.59
C GLU A 322 -16.33 -14.90 -2.65
N GLY A 323 -16.63 -15.50 -3.80
CA GLY A 323 -16.56 -16.93 -4.01
C GLY A 323 -15.12 -17.44 -3.94
N VAL A 324 -14.88 -18.59 -3.30
CA VAL A 324 -13.56 -19.24 -3.31
C VAL A 324 -13.51 -20.23 -4.48
N PRO A 325 -12.55 -20.12 -5.43
CA PRO A 325 -12.55 -20.97 -6.62
C PRO A 325 -12.10 -22.38 -6.24
N THR A 326 -12.73 -23.39 -6.82
CA THR A 326 -12.47 -24.80 -6.47
C THR A 326 -11.37 -25.42 -7.34
N GLY A 327 -11.08 -24.83 -8.49
CA GLY A 327 -10.23 -25.37 -9.54
C GLY A 327 -10.98 -26.24 -10.55
N TYR A 328 -12.24 -26.63 -10.30
CA TYR A 328 -13.08 -27.35 -11.27
C TYR A 328 -13.50 -26.50 -12.46
N GLU A 329 -13.48 -25.18 -12.29
CA GLU A 329 -13.73 -24.19 -13.33
C GLU A 329 -12.62 -24.24 -14.40
N GLY A 330 -11.41 -24.64 -14.01
CA GLY A 330 -10.25 -24.75 -14.90
C GLY A 330 -10.06 -26.14 -15.53
N SER A 331 -9.40 -26.15 -16.69
CA SER A 331 -9.07 -27.40 -17.40
C SER A 331 -7.73 -28.02 -17.01
N ALA A 332 -6.93 -27.34 -16.17
CA ALA A 332 -5.62 -27.83 -15.74
C ALA A 332 -5.72 -29.17 -15.00
N LYS A 333 -4.70 -30.00 -15.19
CA LYS A 333 -4.53 -31.25 -14.45
C LYS A 333 -3.72 -30.98 -13.19
N CYS A 334 -4.30 -31.27 -12.02
CA CYS A 334 -3.66 -31.00 -10.73
C CYS A 334 -2.30 -31.71 -10.56
N GLU A 335 -2.12 -32.90 -11.16
CA GLU A 335 -0.86 -33.67 -11.12
C GLU A 335 0.36 -32.95 -11.71
N TYR A 336 0.15 -31.87 -12.48
CA TYR A 336 1.20 -31.05 -13.08
C TYR A 336 1.20 -29.62 -12.54
N CYS A 337 0.37 -29.32 -11.53
CA CYS A 337 0.29 -28.01 -10.92
C CYS A 337 1.39 -27.87 -9.86
N PHE A 338 2.21 -26.82 -9.98
CA PHE A 338 3.28 -26.55 -9.02
C PHE A 338 2.76 -26.15 -7.63
N GLU A 339 1.53 -25.62 -7.54
CA GLU A 339 0.85 -25.28 -6.29
C GLU A 339 -0.05 -26.41 -5.76
N GLN A 340 0.07 -27.64 -6.26
CA GLN A 340 -0.83 -28.72 -5.84
C GLN A 340 -0.81 -28.92 -4.32
N ASP A 341 0.38 -28.99 -3.71
CA ASP A 341 0.52 -29.24 -2.28
C ASP A 341 -0.05 -28.08 -1.46
N THR A 342 0.31 -26.83 -1.80
CA THR A 342 -0.25 -25.61 -1.20
C THR A 342 -1.77 -25.62 -1.29
N CYS A 343 -2.31 -25.93 -2.47
CA CYS A 343 -3.74 -25.99 -2.74
C CYS A 343 -4.47 -26.98 -1.82
N MET A 344 -3.92 -28.20 -1.68
CA MET A 344 -4.51 -29.25 -0.84
C MET A 344 -4.46 -28.91 0.64
N VAL A 345 -3.35 -28.30 1.11
CA VAL A 345 -3.19 -27.89 2.51
C VAL A 345 -4.14 -26.74 2.85
N VAL A 346 -4.16 -25.67 2.05
CA VAL A 346 -5.08 -24.53 2.26
C VAL A 346 -6.52 -25.01 2.25
N SER A 347 -6.87 -25.84 1.26
CA SER A 347 -8.21 -26.43 1.13
C SER A 347 -8.60 -27.28 2.35
N GLY A 348 -7.71 -28.16 2.83
CA GLY A 348 -8.03 -29.01 3.99
C GLY A 348 -8.03 -28.26 5.32
N ARG A 349 -7.17 -27.24 5.51
CA ARG A 349 -7.08 -26.46 6.74
C ARG A 349 -8.20 -25.44 6.87
N LEU A 350 -8.57 -24.77 5.78
CA LEU A 350 -9.70 -23.82 5.74
C LEU A 350 -11.05 -24.48 5.42
N ASP A 351 -11.07 -25.81 5.21
CA ASP A 351 -12.29 -26.58 4.90
C ASP A 351 -13.00 -26.09 3.63
N GLN A 352 -12.22 -25.81 2.59
CA GLN A 352 -12.71 -25.32 1.30
C GLN A 352 -12.70 -26.45 0.28
N GLU A 353 -13.61 -26.43 -0.68
CA GLU A 353 -13.59 -27.40 -1.78
C GLU A 353 -12.38 -27.17 -2.71
N SER A 354 -11.77 -28.27 -3.19
CA SER A 354 -10.66 -28.22 -4.15
C SER A 354 -10.65 -29.42 -5.08
N LYS A 355 -10.45 -29.16 -6.38
CA LYS A 355 -10.18 -30.17 -7.41
C LYS A 355 -8.92 -31.01 -7.12
N ALA A 356 -7.94 -30.45 -6.43
CA ALA A 356 -6.72 -31.15 -6.05
C ALA A 356 -6.95 -32.14 -4.88
N GLY A 357 -8.07 -32.01 -4.17
CA GLY A 357 -8.34 -32.71 -2.91
C GLY A 357 -7.91 -31.89 -1.69
N GLN A 358 -8.04 -32.50 -0.51
CA GLN A 358 -7.80 -31.88 0.79
C GLN A 358 -6.74 -32.67 1.59
N ILE A 359 -5.83 -31.97 2.26
CA ILE A 359 -4.85 -32.52 3.20
C ILE A 359 -4.91 -31.75 4.52
N GLY A 360 -4.82 -32.48 5.63
CA GLY A 360 -4.77 -31.89 6.98
C GLY A 360 -6.11 -31.99 7.71
N THR A 361 -6.10 -31.57 8.98
CA THR A 361 -7.32 -31.42 9.78
C THR A 361 -7.76 -29.96 9.71
N PRO A 362 -9.06 -29.68 9.45
CA PRO A 362 -9.58 -28.32 9.49
C PRO A 362 -9.18 -27.58 10.75
N LEU A 363 -8.89 -26.29 10.59
CA LEU A 363 -8.69 -25.40 11.73
C LEU A 363 -9.97 -25.36 12.59
N PRO A 364 -9.84 -25.09 13.91
CA PRO A 364 -10.99 -24.80 14.76
C PRO A 364 -11.90 -23.75 14.14
N GLU A 365 -13.21 -23.85 14.40
CA GLU A 365 -14.22 -22.96 13.82
C GLU A 365 -13.91 -21.47 14.03
N ALA A 366 -13.54 -21.09 15.26
CA ALA A 366 -13.14 -19.71 15.58
C ALA A 366 -11.94 -19.19 14.76
N GLU A 367 -10.99 -20.07 14.38
CA GLU A 367 -9.85 -19.68 13.53
C GLU A 367 -10.26 -19.50 12.06
N ARG A 368 -11.21 -20.30 11.57
CA ARG A 368 -11.77 -20.14 10.23
C ARG A 368 -12.66 -18.90 10.13
N GLU A 369 -13.51 -18.66 11.13
CA GLU A 369 -14.31 -17.44 11.22
C GLU A 369 -13.43 -16.20 11.26
N TYR A 370 -12.34 -16.23 12.03
CA TYR A 370 -11.35 -15.17 12.05
C TYR A 370 -10.67 -14.95 10.69
N PHE A 371 -10.31 -16.03 9.98
CA PHE A 371 -9.76 -15.94 8.62
C PHE A 371 -10.76 -15.31 7.66
N ASP A 372 -11.99 -15.82 7.60
CA ASP A 372 -13.02 -15.36 6.66
C ASP A 372 -13.36 -13.89 6.90
N ARG A 373 -13.46 -13.49 8.17
CA ARG A 373 -13.74 -12.13 8.59
C ARG A 373 -12.67 -11.14 8.14
N PHE A 374 -11.40 -11.42 8.42
CA PHE A 374 -10.30 -10.55 7.97
C PHE A 374 -10.03 -10.65 6.46
N TYR A 375 -10.27 -11.82 5.83
CA TYR A 375 -10.18 -11.96 4.38
C TYR A 375 -11.16 -10.99 3.70
N ARG A 376 -12.43 -10.97 4.12
CA ARG A 376 -13.44 -10.04 3.61
C ARG A 376 -13.02 -8.58 3.81
N ALA A 377 -12.62 -8.22 5.03
CA ALA A 377 -12.21 -6.85 5.34
C ALA A 377 -11.00 -6.38 4.50
N ILE A 378 -10.04 -7.28 4.22
CA ILE A 378 -8.90 -6.98 3.35
C ILE A 378 -9.30 -6.87 1.87
N GLU A 379 -10.22 -7.71 1.39
CA GLU A 379 -10.72 -7.60 0.01
C GLU A 379 -11.59 -6.34 -0.20
N GLU A 380 -12.34 -5.90 0.81
CA GLU A 380 -13.01 -4.59 0.80
C GLU A 380 -11.99 -3.44 0.66
N GLU A 381 -10.91 -3.44 1.45
CA GLU A 381 -9.82 -2.46 1.30
C GLU A 381 -9.17 -2.53 -0.08
N ARG A 382 -9.02 -3.74 -0.66
CA ARG A 382 -8.51 -3.90 -2.04
C ARG A 382 -9.46 -3.26 -3.04
N ARG A 383 -10.78 -3.44 -2.90
CA ARG A 383 -11.77 -2.77 -3.76
C ARG A 383 -11.67 -1.25 -3.67
N GLU A 384 -11.41 -0.69 -2.48
CA GLU A 384 -11.11 0.75 -2.35
C GLU A 384 -9.86 1.14 -3.17
N VAL A 385 -8.78 0.35 -3.13
CA VAL A 385 -7.60 0.59 -3.99
C VAL A 385 -7.97 0.61 -5.48
N HIS A 386 -8.88 -0.25 -5.93
CA HIS A 386 -9.37 -0.22 -7.32
C HIS A 386 -10.24 0.99 -7.64
N ARG A 387 -11.07 1.47 -6.71
CA ARG A 387 -11.78 2.75 -6.88
C ARG A 387 -10.79 3.92 -6.98
N GLU A 388 -9.69 3.87 -6.25
CA GLU A 388 -8.62 4.85 -6.34
C GLU A 388 -7.87 4.80 -7.69
N TYR A 389 -7.75 3.62 -8.30
CA TYR A 389 -7.30 3.49 -9.69
C TYR A 389 -8.28 4.14 -10.66
N ALA A 390 -9.58 3.89 -10.53
CA ALA A 390 -10.59 4.44 -11.44
C ALA A 390 -10.58 5.96 -11.48
N LYS A 391 -10.28 6.60 -10.36
CA LYS A 391 -10.08 8.05 -10.27
C LYS A 391 -8.95 8.59 -11.17
N LEU A 392 -8.03 7.77 -11.69
CA LEU A 392 -7.01 8.23 -12.66
C LEU A 392 -7.63 8.69 -13.99
N TRP A 393 -8.85 8.25 -14.31
CA TRP A 393 -9.56 8.60 -15.54
C TRP A 393 -10.99 9.11 -15.32
N GLU A 394 -11.56 8.90 -14.13
CA GLU A 394 -12.86 9.46 -13.73
C GLU A 394 -12.77 10.91 -13.23
N GLN A 395 -11.62 11.31 -12.67
CA GLN A 395 -11.38 12.68 -12.22
C GLN A 395 -10.48 13.42 -13.21
N ASP A 396 -10.74 14.71 -13.42
CA ASP A 396 -9.86 15.55 -14.20
C ASP A 396 -8.56 15.91 -13.44
N ALA A 397 -7.65 16.62 -14.12
CA ALA A 397 -6.36 16.98 -13.55
C ALA A 397 -6.50 17.91 -12.32
N GLN A 398 -7.46 18.82 -12.35
CA GLN A 398 -7.68 19.80 -11.29
C GLN A 398 -8.33 19.13 -10.08
N GLU A 399 -9.37 18.32 -10.27
CA GLU A 399 -10.03 17.57 -9.19
C GLU A 399 -9.02 16.69 -8.43
N ARG A 400 -8.10 16.05 -9.15
CA ARG A 400 -7.05 15.23 -8.52
C ARG A 400 -5.99 16.05 -7.80
N ALA A 401 -5.63 17.21 -8.31
CA ALA A 401 -4.73 18.13 -7.62
C ALA A 401 -5.38 18.64 -6.33
N ASP A 402 -6.66 19.01 -6.38
CA ASP A 402 -7.45 19.46 -5.22
C ASP A 402 -7.58 18.36 -4.15
N ASP A 403 -7.60 17.08 -4.55
CA ASP A 403 -7.57 15.91 -3.66
C ASP A 403 -6.16 15.53 -3.12
N ASP A 404 -5.13 16.32 -3.45
CA ASP A 404 -3.69 16.07 -3.22
C ASP A 404 -3.14 14.79 -3.89
N ARG A 405 -3.76 14.32 -4.97
CA ARG A 405 -3.44 13.06 -5.66
C ARG A 405 -2.60 13.24 -6.92
N ALA A 406 -2.50 14.48 -7.40
CA ALA A 406 -1.70 14.83 -8.55
C ALA A 406 -0.85 16.07 -8.25
N LEU A 407 0.26 16.20 -8.96
CA LEU A 407 0.96 17.46 -9.15
C LEU A 407 0.81 17.85 -10.62
N ILE A 408 0.18 18.99 -10.84
CA ILE A 408 -0.12 19.55 -12.17
C ILE A 408 0.75 20.78 -12.43
N ASP A 409 0.60 21.37 -13.62
CA ASP A 409 1.33 22.57 -14.05
C ASP A 409 2.86 22.43 -14.01
N LEU A 410 3.35 21.24 -14.41
CA LEU A 410 4.78 21.01 -14.59
C LEU A 410 5.20 21.38 -16.02
N GLU A 411 6.24 22.19 -16.14
CA GLU A 411 6.88 22.49 -17.41
C GLU A 411 8.11 21.60 -17.58
N PHE A 412 8.02 20.64 -18.51
CA PHE A 412 9.15 19.81 -18.89
C PHE A 412 10.36 20.66 -19.29
N THR A 413 11.52 20.35 -18.73
CA THR A 413 12.75 21.12 -18.93
C THR A 413 13.77 20.34 -19.75
N GLU A 414 14.19 19.16 -19.27
CA GLU A 414 15.11 18.28 -19.97
C GLU A 414 14.98 16.83 -19.51
N MET A 415 15.56 15.92 -20.28
CA MET A 415 15.76 14.52 -19.89
C MET A 415 17.19 14.12 -20.21
N ARG A 416 17.80 13.34 -19.33
CA ARG A 416 19.18 12.87 -19.46
C ARG A 416 19.22 11.37 -19.29
N GLU A 417 19.89 10.70 -20.22
CA GLU A 417 20.16 9.28 -20.10
C GLU A 417 21.23 9.05 -19.03
N LEU A 418 20.92 8.20 -18.06
CA LEU A 418 21.80 7.78 -16.98
C LEU A 418 22.60 6.53 -17.38
N GLU A 419 23.66 6.25 -16.62
CA GLU A 419 24.36 4.96 -16.73
C GLU A 419 23.37 3.81 -16.49
N GLY A 420 23.44 2.78 -17.34
CA GLY A 420 22.49 1.65 -17.30
C GLY A 420 21.19 1.85 -18.08
N GLY A 421 21.07 2.91 -18.90
CA GLY A 421 19.95 3.10 -19.83
C GLY A 421 18.64 3.58 -19.18
N ARG A 422 18.72 4.06 -17.93
CA ARG A 422 17.61 4.75 -17.24
C ARG A 422 17.61 6.23 -17.61
N TRP A 423 16.58 6.95 -17.18
CA TRP A 423 16.39 8.36 -17.51
C TRP A 423 16.20 9.19 -16.25
N GLU A 424 16.92 10.30 -16.18
CA GLU A 424 16.67 11.41 -15.27
C GLU A 424 15.77 12.42 -15.99
N LEU A 425 14.61 12.73 -15.42
CA LEU A 425 13.60 13.61 -15.99
C LEU A 425 13.49 14.89 -15.14
N HIS A 426 13.55 16.04 -15.78
CA HIS A 426 13.48 17.35 -15.12
C HIS A 426 12.24 18.12 -15.56
N ALA A 427 11.49 18.65 -14.59
CA ALA A 427 10.41 19.60 -14.83
C ALA A 427 10.48 20.76 -13.82
N THR A 428 9.94 21.91 -14.19
CA THR A 428 9.79 23.06 -13.29
C THR A 428 8.34 23.18 -12.85
N ARG A 429 8.11 23.42 -11.56
CA ARG A 429 6.78 23.65 -11.01
C ARG A 429 6.36 25.10 -11.25
N THR A 430 5.23 25.30 -11.94
CA THR A 430 4.75 26.65 -12.27
C THR A 430 3.60 27.15 -11.38
N SER A 431 3.05 26.28 -10.52
CA SER A 431 2.00 26.62 -9.56
C SER A 431 2.35 26.17 -8.15
N GLY A 432 1.85 26.90 -7.14
CA GLY A 432 2.02 26.57 -5.73
C GLY A 432 1.12 25.45 -5.21
N ALA A 433 0.47 24.66 -6.09
CA ALA A 433 -0.48 23.61 -5.71
C ALA A 433 0.17 22.57 -4.79
N THR A 434 -0.44 22.29 -3.64
CA THR A 434 0.07 21.28 -2.69
C THR A 434 -0.26 19.88 -3.16
N SER A 435 0.59 18.91 -2.81
CA SER A 435 0.39 17.50 -3.13
C SER A 435 0.87 16.61 -1.98
N LYS A 436 0.37 15.38 -1.88
CA LYS A 436 0.85 14.36 -0.92
C LYS A 436 2.18 13.74 -1.34
N LEU A 437 2.60 13.92 -2.58
CA LEU A 437 3.84 13.38 -3.16
C LEU A 437 5.09 13.89 -2.43
N ARG A 438 6.08 13.03 -2.22
CA ARG A 438 7.35 13.32 -1.55
C ARG A 438 8.52 12.70 -2.30
N GLU A 439 9.72 13.17 -1.99
CA GLU A 439 10.95 12.50 -2.40
C GLU A 439 10.94 11.04 -1.93
N GLY A 440 11.34 10.14 -2.83
CA GLY A 440 11.27 8.70 -2.66
C GLY A 440 9.95 8.05 -3.09
N ASP A 441 8.89 8.81 -3.38
CA ASP A 441 7.63 8.24 -3.82
C ASP A 441 7.72 7.70 -5.25
N LEU A 442 7.06 6.56 -5.49
CA LEU A 442 6.82 6.03 -6.84
C LEU A 442 5.53 6.64 -7.40
N VAL A 443 5.62 7.29 -8.56
CA VAL A 443 4.52 8.04 -9.18
C VAL A 443 4.32 7.63 -10.64
N LEU A 444 3.14 7.92 -11.17
CA LEU A 444 2.91 7.94 -12.61
C LEU A 444 3.30 9.31 -13.15
N ALA A 445 4.44 9.39 -13.84
CA ALA A 445 4.83 10.57 -14.58
C ALA A 445 4.22 10.51 -15.98
N SER A 446 3.55 11.57 -16.43
CA SER A 446 2.85 11.58 -17.72
C SER A 446 3.00 12.88 -18.49
N ASP A 447 2.77 12.80 -19.80
CA ASP A 447 2.70 13.93 -20.73
C ASP A 447 1.33 14.64 -20.75
N GLY A 448 0.50 14.40 -19.74
CA GLY A 448 -0.70 15.17 -19.45
C GLY A 448 -1.84 14.33 -18.88
N HIS A 449 -2.00 13.10 -19.36
CA HIS A 449 -3.00 12.17 -18.84
C HIS A 449 -2.35 10.82 -18.42
N PRO A 450 -2.54 10.36 -17.17
CA PRO A 450 -1.82 9.20 -16.64
C PRO A 450 -2.17 7.86 -17.31
N VAL A 451 -3.38 7.73 -17.87
CA VAL A 451 -3.84 6.51 -18.58
C VAL A 451 -3.82 6.63 -20.11
N ARG A 452 -4.40 7.69 -20.67
CA ARG A 452 -4.55 7.92 -22.12
C ARG A 452 -3.30 8.51 -22.79
N GLY A 453 -2.44 9.19 -22.03
CA GLY A 453 -1.18 9.78 -22.52
C GLY A 453 -0.01 8.79 -22.51
N ASN A 454 1.19 9.30 -22.81
CA ASN A 454 2.41 8.56 -22.47
C ASN A 454 2.65 8.74 -20.98
N SER A 455 2.75 7.64 -20.26
CA SER A 455 3.06 7.62 -18.85
C SER A 455 4.07 6.54 -18.53
N GLU A 456 4.89 6.80 -17.52
CA GLU A 456 5.89 5.89 -17.00
C GLU A 456 5.90 5.93 -15.47
N LEU A 457 6.26 4.81 -14.85
CA LEU A 457 6.50 4.81 -13.41
C LEU A 457 7.85 5.46 -13.14
N ALA A 458 7.86 6.47 -12.29
CA ALA A 458 9.05 7.24 -11.95
C ALA A 458 9.20 7.34 -10.43
N MET A 459 10.44 7.34 -9.95
CA MET A 459 10.77 7.66 -8.57
C MET A 459 11.04 9.16 -8.45
N ILE A 460 10.46 9.82 -7.47
CA ILE A 460 10.80 11.20 -7.16
C ILE A 460 12.15 11.24 -6.46
N GLU A 461 13.16 11.82 -7.10
CA GLU A 461 14.48 12.03 -6.47
C GLU A 461 14.52 13.36 -5.72
N ARG A 462 13.86 14.39 -6.27
CA ARG A 462 13.77 15.72 -5.69
C ARG A 462 12.44 16.38 -6.01
N LEU A 463 11.85 17.06 -5.02
CA LEU A 463 10.55 17.72 -5.15
C LEU A 463 10.57 19.13 -4.53
N ASP A 464 11.15 20.08 -5.25
CA ASP A 464 11.19 21.51 -4.89
C ASP A 464 10.53 22.38 -5.99
N ASP A 465 11.08 23.56 -6.29
CA ASP A 465 10.69 24.35 -7.48
C ASP A 465 11.05 23.59 -8.78
N GLU A 466 12.10 22.78 -8.71
CA GLU A 466 12.53 21.79 -9.69
C GLU A 466 12.10 20.39 -9.23
N VAL A 467 11.53 19.64 -10.16
CA VAL A 467 11.14 18.26 -9.95
C VAL A 467 12.12 17.38 -10.72
N VAL A 468 12.80 16.48 -10.00
CA VAL A 468 13.73 15.51 -10.59
C VAL A 468 13.21 14.11 -10.34
N LEU A 469 13.14 13.31 -11.40
CA LEU A 469 12.61 11.95 -11.36
C LEU A 469 13.57 10.98 -12.03
N THR A 470 13.60 9.74 -11.55
CA THR A 470 14.26 8.63 -12.25
C THR A 470 13.21 7.67 -12.82
N ALA A 471 13.31 7.33 -14.10
CA ALA A 471 12.42 6.40 -14.79
C ALA A 471 13.20 5.42 -15.69
N ASP A 472 12.58 4.30 -16.07
CA ASP A 472 13.20 3.32 -16.97
C ASP A 472 13.11 3.71 -18.46
N GLU A 473 12.13 4.54 -18.82
CA GLU A 473 11.87 5.01 -20.18
C GLU A 473 11.62 6.54 -20.16
N PRO A 474 11.93 7.26 -21.25
CA PRO A 474 11.79 8.71 -21.28
C PRO A 474 10.32 9.13 -21.45
N VAL A 475 9.91 10.16 -20.70
CA VAL A 475 8.61 10.82 -20.84
C VAL A 475 8.75 12.33 -20.60
N GLU A 476 8.09 13.14 -21.45
CA GLU A 476 8.03 14.59 -21.27
C GLU A 476 7.03 14.93 -20.15
N VAL A 477 7.53 15.05 -18.92
CA VAL A 477 6.68 15.15 -17.73
C VAL A 477 6.00 16.51 -17.64
N SER A 478 4.67 16.50 -17.72
CA SER A 478 3.81 17.66 -17.45
C SER A 478 2.87 17.45 -16.26
N ARG A 479 2.79 16.22 -15.75
CA ARG A 479 1.93 15.85 -14.62
C ARG A 479 2.45 14.62 -13.89
N LEU A 480 2.33 14.62 -12.56
CA LEU A 480 2.56 13.46 -11.71
C LEU A 480 1.26 13.02 -11.02
N ASP A 481 1.03 11.72 -10.91
CA ASP A 481 -0.07 11.14 -10.15
C ASP A 481 0.41 10.12 -9.13
N VAL A 482 -0.22 10.09 -7.96
CA VAL A 482 -0.07 9.00 -7.00
C VAL A 482 -0.45 7.69 -7.68
N TYR A 483 0.47 6.71 -7.68
CA TYR A 483 0.19 5.36 -8.17
C TYR A 483 -0.47 4.52 -7.05
N PRO A 484 -1.73 4.10 -7.19
CA PRO A 484 -2.34 3.19 -6.23
C PRO A 484 -1.60 1.85 -6.21
N SER A 485 -1.61 1.11 -5.10
CA SER A 485 -0.90 -0.16 -4.99
C SER A 485 -1.64 -1.17 -4.11
N GLU A 486 -1.76 -2.40 -4.60
CA GLU A 486 -2.33 -3.56 -3.89
C GLU A 486 -1.32 -4.27 -2.97
N LEU A 487 -0.06 -3.81 -2.96
CA LEU A 487 1.02 -4.50 -2.24
C LEU A 487 0.73 -4.64 -0.74
N THR A 488 0.06 -3.66 -0.16
CA THR A 488 -0.33 -3.69 1.26
C THR A 488 -1.34 -4.80 1.51
N THR A 489 -2.44 -4.87 0.77
CA THR A 489 -3.49 -5.87 0.96
C THR A 489 -2.98 -7.29 0.71
N ASP A 490 -2.12 -7.48 -0.30
CA ASP A 490 -1.44 -8.76 -0.54
C ASP A 490 -0.59 -9.21 0.66
N ARG A 491 0.14 -8.28 1.28
CA ARG A 491 0.96 -8.56 2.48
C ARG A 491 0.10 -8.87 3.70
N LEU A 492 -1.03 -8.19 3.87
CA LEU A 492 -1.97 -8.47 4.96
C LEU A 492 -2.54 -9.90 4.85
N LEU A 493 -2.96 -10.32 3.65
CA LEU A 493 -3.45 -11.68 3.42
C LEU A 493 -2.36 -12.73 3.67
N ALA A 494 -1.14 -12.47 3.21
CA ALA A 494 -0.03 -13.37 3.45
C ALA A 494 0.33 -13.50 4.94
N ALA A 495 0.30 -12.40 5.67
CA ALA A 495 0.52 -12.40 7.11
C ALA A 495 -0.59 -13.15 7.87
N LEU A 496 -1.85 -12.92 7.50
CA LEU A 496 -3.01 -13.63 8.05
C LEU A 496 -2.93 -15.15 7.78
N HIS A 497 -2.64 -15.52 6.53
CA HIS A 497 -2.43 -16.90 6.11
C HIS A 497 -1.34 -17.57 6.95
N ASP A 498 -0.18 -16.93 7.06
CA ASP A 498 0.95 -17.49 7.80
C ASP A 498 0.66 -17.60 9.31
N ALA A 499 -0.05 -16.63 9.90
CA ALA A 499 -0.43 -16.66 11.31
C ALA A 499 -1.30 -17.88 11.68
N LEU A 500 -2.23 -18.27 10.81
CA LEU A 500 -3.18 -19.35 11.10
C LEU A 500 -2.72 -20.73 10.62
N LEU A 501 -2.14 -20.80 9.41
CA LEU A 501 -1.76 -22.06 8.79
C LEU A 501 -0.34 -22.51 9.16
N LYS A 502 0.58 -21.57 9.42
CA LYS A 502 1.98 -21.86 9.79
C LYS A 502 2.31 -21.51 11.25
N GLY A 503 1.47 -20.70 11.92
CA GLY A 503 1.70 -20.25 13.28
C GLY A 503 1.68 -21.36 14.33
N ASN A 504 2.39 -21.11 15.42
CA ASN A 504 2.47 -22.01 16.58
C ASN A 504 1.12 -22.09 17.31
N GLU A 505 0.67 -23.30 17.66
CA GLU A 505 -0.58 -23.54 18.40
C GLU A 505 -0.64 -22.77 19.74
N ARG A 506 0.47 -22.68 20.50
CA ARG A 506 0.52 -21.89 21.74
C ARG A 506 0.23 -20.41 21.51
N ARG A 507 0.80 -19.82 20.46
CA ARG A 507 0.51 -18.42 20.10
C ARG A 507 -0.97 -18.26 19.76
N LYS A 508 -1.54 -19.18 18.98
CA LYS A 508 -2.97 -19.13 18.66
C LYS A 508 -3.82 -19.27 19.93
N ASP A 509 -3.47 -20.15 20.86
CA ASP A 509 -4.19 -20.25 22.12
C ASP A 509 -4.22 -18.92 22.89
N VAL A 510 -3.12 -18.17 22.91
CA VAL A 510 -3.08 -16.82 23.49
C VAL A 510 -3.91 -15.82 22.68
N LEU A 511 -3.74 -15.77 21.36
CA LEU A 511 -4.45 -14.83 20.47
C LEU A 511 -5.97 -15.02 20.50
N PHE A 512 -6.45 -16.25 20.69
CA PHE A 512 -7.86 -16.62 20.75
C PHE A 512 -8.40 -16.74 22.19
N GLY A 513 -7.63 -16.34 23.22
CA GLY A 513 -8.08 -16.33 24.62
C GLY A 513 -8.32 -17.72 25.22
N ARG A 514 -7.68 -18.75 24.66
CA ARG A 514 -7.73 -20.14 25.16
C ARG A 514 -6.67 -20.39 26.24
N ALA A 515 -5.64 -19.54 26.31
CA ALA A 515 -4.62 -19.54 27.34
C ALA A 515 -4.19 -18.10 27.67
N ASP A 516 -3.79 -17.88 28.92
CA ASP A 516 -3.21 -16.62 29.37
C ASP A 516 -1.71 -16.56 29.01
N PRO A 517 -1.14 -15.38 28.71
CA PRO A 517 0.30 -15.20 28.49
C PRO A 517 1.13 -15.61 29.72
N GLU A 518 2.23 -16.33 29.49
CA GLU A 518 3.14 -16.78 30.53
C GLU A 518 4.38 -15.88 30.65
N PHE A 519 4.87 -15.72 31.88
CA PHE A 519 6.05 -14.90 32.21
C PHE A 519 7.03 -15.65 33.12
N GLY A 520 8.32 -15.58 32.81
CA GLY A 520 9.41 -16.00 33.67
C GLY A 520 9.74 -14.97 34.76
N GLU A 521 10.37 -15.44 35.84
CA GLU A 521 10.82 -14.57 36.93
C GLU A 521 12.07 -13.77 36.53
N ILE A 522 11.98 -12.44 36.61
CA ILE A 522 13.09 -11.51 36.36
C ILE A 522 13.31 -10.68 37.62
N GLU A 523 14.46 -10.88 38.28
CA GLU A 523 14.84 -10.17 39.52
C GLU A 523 15.64 -8.87 39.26
N GLU A 524 16.12 -8.68 38.04
CA GLU A 524 16.92 -7.54 37.65
C GLU A 524 16.09 -6.25 37.60
N THR A 525 16.69 -5.14 38.04
CA THR A 525 16.13 -3.80 37.86
C THR A 525 16.81 -3.14 36.67
N PHE A 526 16.04 -2.86 35.62
CA PHE A 526 16.52 -2.24 34.39
C PHE A 526 16.43 -0.73 34.42
N ILE A 527 15.47 -0.17 35.16
CA ILE A 527 15.23 1.27 35.30
C ILE A 527 14.94 1.54 36.79
N ASP A 528 15.84 2.23 37.47
CA ASP A 528 15.77 2.42 38.93
C ASP A 528 14.94 3.63 39.34
N ASN A 529 14.85 4.65 38.47
CA ASN A 529 14.17 5.91 38.73
C ASN A 529 12.70 5.96 38.30
N ASN A 530 12.19 4.93 37.61
CA ASN A 530 10.80 4.86 37.14
C ASN A 530 10.24 3.44 37.24
N ALA A 531 9.38 3.20 38.23
CA ALA A 531 8.87 1.87 38.54
C ALA A 531 8.01 1.27 37.42
N ARG A 532 7.20 2.07 36.71
CA ARG A 532 6.34 1.57 35.63
C ARG A 532 7.13 1.23 34.37
N GLN A 533 8.12 2.05 34.01
CA GLN A 533 9.04 1.70 32.92
C GLN A 533 9.83 0.44 33.28
N ASN A 534 10.30 0.30 34.52
CA ASN A 534 10.99 -0.92 34.97
C ASN A 534 10.08 -2.15 34.89
N GLU A 535 8.85 -2.04 35.35
CA GLU A 535 7.84 -3.12 35.28
C GLU A 535 7.59 -3.52 33.81
N ALA A 536 7.45 -2.54 32.91
CA ALA A 536 7.28 -2.78 31.48
C ALA A 536 8.47 -3.54 30.88
N VAL A 537 9.71 -3.11 31.16
CA VAL A 537 10.92 -3.81 30.70
C VAL A 537 11.02 -5.21 31.30
N THR A 538 10.76 -5.35 32.60
CA THR A 538 10.80 -6.64 33.32
C THR A 538 9.81 -7.62 32.70
N LYS A 539 8.58 -7.17 32.43
CA LYS A 539 7.54 -8.00 31.81
C LYS A 539 7.88 -8.34 30.35
N ALA A 540 8.38 -7.38 29.58
CA ALA A 540 8.81 -7.60 28.19
C ALA A 540 9.96 -8.62 28.07
N VAL A 541 10.94 -8.54 28.97
CA VAL A 541 12.07 -9.48 29.04
C VAL A 541 11.64 -10.85 29.55
N GLY A 542 10.71 -10.89 30.51
CA GLY A 542 10.21 -12.13 31.10
C GLY A 542 9.13 -12.84 30.29
N ALA A 543 8.57 -12.25 29.24
CA ALA A 543 7.48 -12.85 28.48
C ALA A 543 7.92 -14.15 27.79
N ASN A 544 7.10 -15.20 27.88
CA ASN A 544 7.25 -16.43 27.08
C ASN A 544 6.36 -16.41 25.84
N ASP A 545 5.25 -15.67 25.87
CA ASP A 545 4.31 -15.53 24.75
C ASP A 545 4.26 -14.09 24.23
N CYS A 546 3.73 -13.18 25.04
CA CYS A 546 3.63 -11.77 24.70
C CYS A 546 3.63 -10.83 25.90
N ALA A 547 4.04 -9.58 25.67
CA ALA A 547 3.85 -8.47 26.59
C ALA A 547 3.36 -7.23 25.84
N LEU A 548 2.66 -6.34 26.55
CA LEU A 548 2.11 -5.11 25.99
C LEU A 548 2.63 -3.92 26.80
N ILE A 549 3.15 -2.89 26.12
CA ILE A 549 3.58 -1.64 26.75
C ILE A 549 2.67 -0.53 26.23
N HIS A 550 1.78 -0.05 27.11
CA HIS A 550 0.94 1.11 26.84
C HIS A 550 1.70 2.37 27.19
N GLY A 551 2.08 3.12 26.16
CA GLY A 551 2.92 4.30 26.30
C GLY A 551 2.23 5.60 25.90
N PRO A 552 1.50 6.24 26.83
CA PRO A 552 0.93 7.57 26.62
C PRO A 552 1.96 8.62 26.18
N PRO A 553 1.52 9.77 25.64
CA PRO A 553 2.39 10.83 25.17
C PRO A 553 3.41 11.30 26.21
N GLY A 554 4.68 11.39 25.78
CA GLY A 554 5.76 11.91 26.61
C GLY A 554 6.26 10.98 27.72
N THR A 555 5.81 9.73 27.79
CA THR A 555 6.16 8.77 28.86
C THR A 555 7.53 8.09 28.70
N GLY A 556 8.28 8.43 27.66
CA GLY A 556 9.57 7.80 27.36
C GLY A 556 9.42 6.39 26.78
N LYS A 557 8.44 6.18 25.88
CA LYS A 557 8.26 4.94 25.11
C LYS A 557 9.57 4.46 24.50
N THR A 558 10.21 5.30 23.69
CA THR A 558 11.45 4.98 22.98
C THR A 558 12.58 4.60 23.93
N TYR A 559 12.71 5.30 25.07
CA TYR A 559 13.66 4.93 26.12
C TYR A 559 13.36 3.54 26.69
N THR A 560 12.10 3.25 26.99
CA THR A 560 11.66 1.95 27.53
C THR A 560 11.91 0.82 26.54
N ILE A 561 11.61 1.04 25.25
CA ILE A 561 11.92 0.12 24.13
C ILE A 561 13.41 -0.18 24.10
N ALA A 562 14.26 0.86 24.09
CA ALA A 562 15.70 0.70 24.03
C ALA A 562 16.26 -0.09 25.23
N ARG A 563 15.73 0.14 26.44
CA ARG A 563 16.09 -0.62 27.65
C ARG A 563 15.67 -2.08 27.55
N ALA A 564 14.49 -2.38 27.00
CA ALA A 564 14.02 -3.74 26.77
C ALA A 564 14.88 -4.48 25.74
N ILE A 565 15.14 -3.87 24.58
CA ILE A 565 15.99 -4.47 23.54
C ILE A 565 17.39 -4.71 24.06
N ARG A 566 17.99 -3.75 24.76
CA ARG A 566 19.29 -3.93 25.40
C ARG A 566 19.30 -5.14 26.33
N ALA A 567 18.30 -5.28 27.20
CA ALA A 567 18.21 -6.39 28.13
C ALA A 567 18.08 -7.75 27.41
N MET A 568 17.32 -7.81 26.31
CA MET A 568 17.19 -8.99 25.45
C MET A 568 18.51 -9.32 24.76
N VAL A 569 19.19 -8.31 24.21
CA VAL A 569 20.50 -8.44 23.55
C VAL A 569 21.58 -8.93 24.52
N GLU A 570 21.63 -8.38 25.74
CA GLU A 570 22.57 -8.82 26.79
C GLU A 570 22.33 -10.28 27.22
N ARG A 571 21.13 -10.82 26.96
CA ARG A 571 20.78 -12.24 27.17
C ARG A 571 21.08 -13.14 25.97
N GLY A 572 21.59 -12.56 24.88
CA GLY A 572 21.93 -13.29 23.66
C GLY A 572 20.75 -13.50 22.72
N GLU A 573 19.61 -12.85 22.95
CA GLU A 573 18.44 -12.95 22.08
C GLU A 573 18.66 -12.14 20.79
N ARG A 574 18.17 -12.68 19.68
CA ARG A 574 18.06 -12.01 18.39
C ARG A 574 16.71 -11.30 18.30
N VAL A 575 16.74 -9.99 18.13
CA VAL A 575 15.59 -9.10 18.23
C VAL A 575 15.21 -8.55 16.87
N LEU A 576 13.94 -8.68 16.50
CA LEU A 576 13.31 -7.90 15.42
C LEU A 576 12.70 -6.64 16.02
N LEU A 577 13.25 -5.47 15.70
CA LEU A 577 12.64 -4.18 15.99
C LEU A 577 11.79 -3.76 14.79
N SER A 578 10.49 -3.60 14.99
CA SER A 578 9.57 -3.19 13.94
C SER A 578 8.70 -2.01 14.34
N ALA A 579 8.22 -1.25 13.37
CA ALA A 579 7.24 -0.20 13.57
C ALA A 579 6.45 0.07 12.27
N PHE A 580 5.36 0.82 12.39
CA PHE A 580 4.50 1.17 11.25
C PHE A 580 5.24 2.00 10.18
N THR A 581 6.02 3.01 10.58
CA THR A 581 6.70 3.93 9.65
C THR A 581 8.22 3.81 9.72
N ASN A 582 8.91 4.17 8.64
CA ASN A 582 10.37 4.22 8.62
C ASN A 582 10.94 5.13 9.73
N ARG A 583 10.35 6.32 9.91
CA ARG A 583 10.75 7.27 10.96
C ARG A 583 10.64 6.68 12.36
N ALA A 584 9.58 5.92 12.65
CA ALA A 584 9.43 5.26 13.95
C ALA A 584 10.51 4.18 14.16
N VAL A 585 10.81 3.38 13.12
CA VAL A 585 11.91 2.39 13.17
C VAL A 585 13.24 3.07 13.44
N ASP A 586 13.55 4.13 12.70
CA ASP A 586 14.84 4.84 12.79
C ASP A 586 15.01 5.52 14.16
N ASN A 587 13.96 6.16 14.68
CA ASN A 587 13.99 6.76 16.03
C ASN A 587 14.15 5.71 17.14
N ALA A 588 13.48 4.56 17.02
CA ALA A 588 13.62 3.47 17.98
C ALA A 588 15.04 2.85 17.90
N LEU A 589 15.57 2.69 16.68
CA LEU A 589 16.91 2.18 16.44
C LEU A 589 17.99 3.11 17.00
N GLU A 590 17.87 4.41 16.77
CA GLU A 590 18.75 5.44 17.34
C GLU A 590 18.83 5.31 18.87
N ALA A 591 17.67 5.26 19.55
CA ALA A 591 17.65 5.10 21.00
C ALA A 591 18.27 3.77 21.48
N VAL A 592 18.09 2.69 20.71
CA VAL A 592 18.75 1.40 20.98
C VAL A 592 20.26 1.54 20.86
N LEU A 593 20.77 2.15 19.80
CA LEU A 593 22.20 2.38 19.58
C LEU A 593 22.82 3.23 20.71
N GLU A 594 22.15 4.30 21.12
CA GLU A 594 22.58 5.13 22.25
C GLU A 594 22.66 4.34 23.57
N GLN A 595 21.71 3.43 23.82
CA GLN A 595 21.69 2.63 25.05
C GLN A 595 22.65 1.45 25.04
N LEU A 596 22.90 0.85 23.88
CA LEU A 596 23.85 -0.24 23.70
C LEU A 596 25.28 0.29 23.84
N GLY A 597 25.59 1.47 23.31
CA GLY A 597 26.95 2.03 23.31
C GLY A 597 27.96 1.02 22.77
N ASP A 598 29.08 0.83 23.46
CA ASP A 598 30.11 -0.16 23.10
C ASP A 598 29.74 -1.62 23.43
N SER A 599 28.53 -1.89 23.95
CA SER A 599 28.12 -3.23 24.40
C SER A 599 27.75 -4.17 23.26
N LEU A 600 27.45 -3.62 22.08
CA LEU A 600 27.17 -4.38 20.87
C LEU A 600 28.02 -3.77 19.74
N GLU A 601 28.76 -4.62 19.04
CA GLU A 601 29.50 -4.19 17.85
C GLU A 601 28.49 -3.72 16.79
N SER A 602 28.79 -2.62 16.10
CA SER A 602 27.87 -1.97 15.16
C SER A 602 27.48 -2.89 13.99
N ASP A 603 28.33 -3.86 13.64
CA ASP A 603 28.09 -4.88 12.62
C ASP A 603 27.06 -5.95 13.04
N ARG A 604 26.59 -5.93 14.29
CA ARG A 604 25.51 -6.79 14.78
C ARG A 604 24.14 -6.11 14.76
N VAL A 605 24.05 -4.94 14.13
CA VAL A 605 22.81 -4.17 13.94
C VAL A 605 22.58 -3.95 12.45
N VAL A 606 21.38 -4.31 11.98
CA VAL A 606 21.00 -4.17 10.58
C VAL A 606 19.66 -3.46 10.46
N ARG A 607 19.57 -2.49 9.54
CA ARG A 607 18.36 -1.75 9.19
C ARG A 607 17.92 -2.13 7.77
N VAL A 608 16.78 -2.82 7.65
CA VAL A 608 16.24 -3.26 6.35
C VAL A 608 15.27 -2.22 5.81
N GLY A 609 15.63 -1.52 4.74
CA GLY A 609 14.82 -0.47 4.10
C GLY A 609 15.37 -0.06 2.73
N SER A 610 14.66 0.83 2.03
CA SER A 610 15.17 1.48 0.81
C SER A 610 16.10 2.64 1.16
N GLU A 611 16.87 3.15 0.18
CA GLU A 611 17.69 4.36 0.35
C GLU A 611 16.87 5.56 0.80
N SER A 612 15.84 5.91 0.05
CA SER A 612 14.91 6.99 0.35
C SER A 612 14.11 6.80 1.63
N GLY A 613 14.03 5.56 2.12
CA GLY A 613 13.23 5.21 3.29
C GLY A 613 14.01 5.26 4.59
N VAL A 614 15.33 5.27 4.57
CA VAL A 614 16.17 5.22 5.79
C VAL A 614 16.79 6.59 6.01
N ARG A 615 16.71 7.12 7.24
CA ARG A 615 17.33 8.40 7.62
C ARG A 615 18.85 8.37 7.38
N ASP A 616 19.44 9.47 6.91
CA ASP A 616 20.86 9.55 6.51
C ASP A 616 21.85 9.07 7.58
N ASP A 617 21.58 9.38 8.85
CA ASP A 617 22.41 8.97 9.98
C ASP A 617 22.21 7.50 10.38
N MET A 618 21.15 6.85 9.88
CA MET A 618 20.91 5.41 9.97
C MET A 618 21.43 4.65 8.74
N ALA A 619 21.82 5.35 7.66
CA ALA A 619 22.37 4.75 6.45
C ALA A 619 23.56 3.80 6.68
N PRO A 620 24.49 4.04 7.64
CA PRO A 620 25.57 3.10 7.95
C PRO A 620 25.12 1.72 8.43
N TYR A 621 23.89 1.59 8.93
CA TYR A 621 23.31 0.32 9.38
C TYR A 621 22.39 -0.30 8.32
N ARG A 622 22.15 0.39 7.19
CA ARG A 622 21.26 -0.10 6.14
C ARG A 622 21.83 -1.38 5.54
N LEU A 623 21.01 -2.43 5.47
CA LEU A 623 21.37 -3.70 4.85
C LEU A 623 21.75 -3.50 3.38
N GLU A 624 23.01 -3.75 3.05
CA GLU A 624 23.42 -3.83 1.65
C GLU A 624 22.86 -5.14 1.05
N ARG A 625 22.34 -5.08 -0.17
CA ARG A 625 21.75 -6.27 -0.84
C ARG A 625 22.62 -6.78 -1.97
N SER A 626 23.44 -5.89 -2.54
CA SER A 626 24.34 -6.16 -3.64
C SER A 626 25.72 -6.66 -3.17
N GLY A 627 26.47 -7.26 -4.09
CA GLY A 627 27.82 -7.76 -3.84
C GLY A 627 27.86 -9.24 -3.48
N GLU A 628 28.94 -9.65 -2.81
CA GLU A 628 29.23 -11.06 -2.54
C GLU A 628 28.13 -11.73 -1.68
N PRO A 629 27.50 -12.82 -2.16
CA PRO A 629 26.39 -13.46 -1.46
C PRO A 629 26.69 -13.93 -0.04
N GLU A 630 27.88 -14.48 0.19
CA GLU A 630 28.30 -14.98 1.50
C GLU A 630 28.41 -13.83 2.51
N ASP A 631 28.95 -12.69 2.09
CA ASP A 631 29.10 -11.51 2.95
C ASP A 631 27.73 -10.90 3.28
N ARG A 632 26.84 -10.76 2.29
CA ARG A 632 25.49 -10.21 2.50
C ARG A 632 24.62 -11.10 3.36
N LEU A 633 24.72 -12.42 3.19
CA LEU A 633 24.03 -13.36 4.07
C LEU A 633 24.57 -13.27 5.49
N ALA A 634 25.89 -13.27 5.65
CA ALA A 634 26.54 -13.21 6.96
C ALA A 634 26.18 -11.92 7.72
N GLU A 635 26.09 -10.78 7.03
CA GLU A 635 25.63 -9.50 7.59
C GLU A 635 24.24 -9.63 8.23
N LEU A 636 23.28 -10.23 7.52
CA LEU A 636 21.92 -10.40 8.02
C LEU A 636 21.81 -11.49 9.11
N GLU A 637 22.48 -12.63 8.94
CA GLU A 637 22.40 -13.77 9.88
C GLU A 637 23.12 -13.48 11.21
N ASN A 638 24.25 -12.78 11.19
CA ASN A 638 25.01 -12.45 12.39
C ASN A 638 24.42 -11.26 13.17
N ALA A 639 23.52 -10.49 12.54
CA ALA A 639 22.82 -9.39 13.18
C ALA A 639 22.00 -9.87 14.38
N GLN A 640 22.26 -9.26 15.53
CA GLN A 640 21.51 -9.50 16.76
C GLN A 640 20.28 -8.59 16.87
N VAL A 641 20.33 -7.41 16.27
CA VAL A 641 19.17 -6.52 16.14
C VAL A 641 18.93 -6.28 14.66
N VAL A 642 17.75 -6.66 14.18
CA VAL A 642 17.29 -6.35 12.82
C VAL A 642 16.11 -5.39 12.93
N ALA A 643 16.24 -4.20 12.35
CA ALA A 643 15.24 -3.15 12.37
C ALA A 643 14.56 -3.05 11.00
N ALA A 644 13.23 -3.11 10.93
CA ALA A 644 12.49 -3.04 9.67
C ALA A 644 11.05 -2.57 9.88
N THR A 645 10.47 -1.85 8.91
CA THR A 645 9.03 -1.55 8.98
C THR A 645 8.20 -2.83 8.93
N THR A 646 7.02 -2.83 9.55
CA THR A 646 6.15 -4.02 9.58
C THR A 646 5.78 -4.47 8.17
N ALA A 647 5.56 -3.53 7.25
CA ALA A 647 5.36 -3.84 5.83
C ALA A 647 6.57 -4.54 5.18
N THR A 648 7.80 -4.20 5.58
CA THR A 648 9.05 -4.83 5.09
C THR A 648 9.24 -6.24 5.65
N CYS A 649 8.70 -6.54 6.83
CA CYS A 649 8.71 -7.88 7.43
C CYS A 649 7.98 -8.90 6.52
N GLY A 650 6.99 -8.47 5.75
CA GLY A 650 6.33 -9.30 4.74
C GLY A 650 7.13 -9.54 3.45
N SER A 651 8.35 -9.02 3.33
CA SER A 651 9.20 -9.23 2.15
C SER A 651 9.79 -10.64 2.09
N ARG A 652 10.12 -11.12 0.88
CA ARG A 652 10.71 -12.44 0.67
C ARG A 652 11.96 -12.69 1.51
N VAL A 653 12.83 -11.69 1.63
CA VAL A 653 14.05 -11.76 2.42
C VAL A 653 13.74 -11.93 3.91
N MET A 654 12.83 -11.13 4.45
CA MET A 654 12.50 -11.18 5.88
C MET A 654 11.73 -12.45 6.28
N LYS A 655 10.93 -13.02 5.38
CA LYS A 655 10.21 -14.29 5.63
C LYS A 655 11.12 -15.50 5.80
N GLU A 656 12.37 -15.44 5.35
CA GLU A 656 13.38 -16.49 5.57
C GLU A 656 14.14 -16.31 6.90
N GLN A 657 13.80 -15.28 7.69
CA GLN A 657 14.45 -14.99 8.97
C GLN A 657 13.61 -15.50 10.15
N ALA A 658 14.30 -15.82 11.25
CA ALA A 658 13.70 -16.17 12.53
C ALA A 658 14.34 -15.38 13.67
N PHE A 659 13.52 -14.96 14.63
CA PHE A 659 13.92 -14.14 15.77
C PHE A 659 13.45 -14.77 17.07
N ASP A 660 14.15 -14.51 18.16
CA ASP A 660 13.67 -14.92 19.49
C ASP A 660 12.48 -14.04 19.89
N VAL A 661 12.58 -12.73 19.62
CA VAL A 661 11.56 -11.75 19.99
C VAL A 661 11.35 -10.69 18.91
N ALA A 662 10.08 -10.39 18.62
CA ALA A 662 9.67 -9.22 17.84
C ALA A 662 9.17 -8.14 18.79
N LEU A 663 9.81 -6.97 18.79
CA LEU A 663 9.30 -5.76 19.45
C LEU A 663 8.73 -4.83 18.39
N VAL A 664 7.43 -4.55 18.47
CA VAL A 664 6.69 -3.75 17.49
C VAL A 664 6.25 -2.44 18.14
N ASP A 665 6.85 -1.32 17.76
CA ASP A 665 6.46 0.04 18.17
C ASP A 665 5.32 0.59 17.28
N GLU A 666 4.56 1.52 17.84
CA GLU A 666 3.33 2.07 17.26
C GLU A 666 2.33 0.98 16.83
N ALA A 667 2.26 -0.12 17.60
CA ALA A 667 1.42 -1.27 17.31
C ALA A 667 -0.09 -0.96 17.28
N ALA A 668 -0.51 0.11 17.96
CA ALA A 668 -1.89 0.61 17.90
C ALA A 668 -2.28 1.20 16.52
N GLN A 669 -1.30 1.56 15.68
CA GLN A 669 -1.51 2.07 14.33
C GLN A 669 -1.47 0.98 13.25
N LEU A 670 -1.16 -0.25 13.64
CA LEU A 670 -1.12 -1.39 12.74
C LEU A 670 -2.46 -2.12 12.78
N THR A 671 -3.00 -2.44 11.60
CA THR A 671 -4.11 -3.39 11.51
C THR A 671 -3.66 -4.72 12.13
N GLU A 672 -4.59 -5.49 12.67
CA GLU A 672 -4.25 -6.79 13.24
C GLU A 672 -3.52 -7.73 12.25
N PRO A 673 -3.99 -7.89 10.99
CA PRO A 673 -3.23 -8.63 9.97
C PRO A 673 -1.86 -8.01 9.66
N GLY A 674 -1.73 -6.68 9.75
CA GLY A 674 -0.46 -5.99 9.57
C GLY A 674 0.55 -6.38 10.65
N THR A 675 0.11 -6.44 11.90
CA THR A 675 0.97 -6.83 13.04
C THR A 675 1.50 -8.26 12.89
N HIS A 676 0.69 -9.18 12.34
CA HIS A 676 1.11 -10.56 12.03
C HIS A 676 2.35 -10.63 11.13
N ALA A 677 2.57 -9.66 10.24
CA ALA A 677 3.73 -9.66 9.36
C ALA A 677 5.07 -9.63 10.11
N ALA A 678 5.12 -9.00 11.30
CA ALA A 678 6.31 -8.98 12.14
C ALA A 678 6.32 -10.14 13.16
N ILE A 679 5.21 -10.36 13.89
CA ILE A 679 5.22 -11.35 14.98
C ILE A 679 5.30 -12.79 14.48
N ASN A 680 4.93 -13.07 13.23
CA ASN A 680 5.13 -14.38 12.60
C ASN A 680 6.60 -14.78 12.48
N LEU A 681 7.52 -13.83 12.50
CA LEU A 681 8.97 -14.07 12.35
C LEU A 681 9.68 -14.34 13.68
N ALA A 682 9.01 -14.17 14.82
CA ALA A 682 9.61 -14.35 16.14
C ALA A 682 8.99 -15.53 16.91
N GLU A 683 9.61 -15.99 17.99
CA GLU A 683 9.02 -16.98 18.90
C GLU A 683 7.97 -16.34 19.82
N ARG A 684 8.33 -15.20 20.42
CA ARG A 684 7.49 -14.35 21.28
C ARG A 684 7.48 -12.90 20.80
N PHE A 685 6.58 -12.07 21.34
CA PHE A 685 6.49 -10.67 20.89
C PHE A 685 6.17 -9.65 21.99
N VAL A 686 6.56 -8.40 21.76
CA VAL A 686 6.26 -7.26 22.61
C VAL A 686 5.63 -6.18 21.74
N LEU A 687 4.37 -5.83 22.03
CA LEU A 687 3.71 -4.73 21.32
C LEU A 687 3.77 -3.47 22.16
N VAL A 688 4.19 -2.37 21.54
CA VAL A 688 4.28 -1.05 22.18
C VAL A 688 3.40 -0.11 21.41
N GLY A 689 2.51 0.59 22.11
CA GLY A 689 1.51 1.42 21.45
C GLY A 689 0.67 2.22 22.42
N ASP A 690 -0.33 2.90 21.86
CA ASP A 690 -1.31 3.68 22.60
C ASP A 690 -2.62 3.70 21.84
N HIS A 691 -3.59 2.91 22.30
CA HIS A 691 -4.92 2.79 21.66
C HIS A 691 -5.80 4.04 21.90
N GLU A 692 -5.36 4.95 22.79
CA GLU A 692 -5.98 6.26 23.00
C GLU A 692 -5.45 7.33 22.01
N GLN A 693 -4.47 6.97 21.17
CA GLN A 693 -3.99 7.77 20.02
C GLN A 693 -4.48 7.15 18.69
N LEU A 694 -3.95 7.58 17.55
CA LEU A 694 -4.55 7.25 16.24
C LEU A 694 -4.65 5.74 16.00
N PRO A 695 -5.80 5.26 15.49
CA PRO A 695 -5.98 3.87 15.04
C PRO A 695 -5.23 3.60 13.73
N PRO A 696 -5.27 2.36 13.23
CA PRO A 696 -4.85 2.06 11.86
C PRO A 696 -5.64 2.87 10.82
N VAL A 697 -4.92 3.38 9.81
CA VAL A 697 -5.55 4.10 8.70
C VAL A 697 -6.00 3.11 7.64
N VAL A 698 -7.31 2.99 7.47
CA VAL A 698 -7.98 2.14 6.47
C VAL A 698 -8.96 2.98 5.67
N ARG A 699 -9.17 2.63 4.40
CA ARG A 699 -10.13 3.33 3.53
C ARG A 699 -11.52 2.73 3.66
N ALA A 700 -11.60 1.41 3.79
CA ALA A 700 -12.85 0.72 4.08
C ALA A 700 -13.20 0.90 5.56
N GLU A 701 -14.42 1.36 5.86
CA GLU A 701 -14.94 1.45 7.23
C GLU A 701 -15.33 0.04 7.72
N ASN A 702 -14.34 -0.72 8.17
CA ASN A 702 -14.52 -2.11 8.61
C ASN A 702 -13.62 -2.49 9.80
N GLU A 703 -13.56 -3.79 10.12
CA GLU A 703 -12.85 -4.31 11.29
C GLU A 703 -11.33 -4.16 11.26
N LEU A 704 -10.72 -3.71 10.16
CA LEU A 704 -9.28 -3.42 10.13
C LEU A 704 -8.89 -2.22 10.99
N THR A 705 -9.88 -1.45 11.49
CA THR A 705 -9.69 -0.31 12.40
C THR A 705 -9.31 -0.71 13.83
N GLU A 706 -9.60 -1.94 14.27
CA GLU A 706 -9.14 -2.44 15.58
C GLU A 706 -7.74 -3.03 15.45
N SER A 707 -6.79 -2.54 16.26
CA SER A 707 -5.42 -3.05 16.24
C SER A 707 -5.29 -4.32 17.09
N LEU A 708 -4.28 -5.15 16.77
CA LEU A 708 -3.96 -6.31 17.63
C LEU A 708 -3.59 -5.86 19.05
N PHE A 709 -2.97 -4.68 19.18
CA PHE A 709 -2.59 -4.10 20.47
C PHE A 709 -3.80 -3.80 21.35
N GLU A 710 -4.81 -3.12 20.79
CA GLU A 710 -6.07 -2.79 21.47
C GLU A 710 -6.78 -4.06 21.92
N ARG A 711 -6.99 -5.01 20.99
CA ARG A 711 -7.66 -6.27 21.29
C ARG A 711 -6.95 -7.09 22.38
N LEU A 712 -5.62 -7.16 22.36
CA LEU A 712 -4.87 -7.91 23.36
C LEU A 712 -4.78 -7.20 24.72
N ILE A 713 -4.81 -5.87 24.76
CA ILE A 713 -4.90 -5.13 26.04
C ILE A 713 -6.21 -5.46 26.75
N ASP A 714 -7.31 -5.53 26.00
CA ASP A 714 -8.62 -5.87 26.55
C ASP A 714 -8.73 -7.34 26.94
N LEU A 715 -8.16 -8.23 26.11
CA LEU A 715 -8.21 -9.67 26.35
C LEU A 715 -7.31 -10.12 27.50
N HIS A 716 -6.09 -9.56 27.58
CA HIS A 716 -5.03 -9.94 28.53
C HIS A 716 -4.47 -8.70 29.26
N PRO A 717 -5.27 -8.00 30.07
CA PRO A 717 -4.83 -6.77 30.74
C PRO A 717 -3.63 -7.00 31.67
N GLU A 718 -3.46 -8.21 32.21
CA GLU A 718 -2.30 -8.61 33.00
C GLU A 718 -1.00 -8.75 32.19
N ALA A 719 -1.06 -8.84 30.86
CA ALA A 719 0.12 -8.75 29.99
C ALA A 719 0.54 -7.31 29.69
N GLY A 720 -0.33 -6.34 29.98
CA GLY A 720 -0.10 -4.91 29.79
C GLY A 720 0.62 -4.22 30.94
N VAL A 721 1.36 -3.16 30.62
CA VAL A 721 1.85 -2.15 31.57
C VAL A 721 1.69 -0.76 30.95
N MET A 722 0.92 0.10 31.60
CA MET A 722 0.82 1.51 31.23
C MET A 722 1.93 2.33 31.88
N LEU A 723 2.63 3.14 31.08
CA LEU A 723 3.59 4.12 31.57
C LEU A 723 2.84 5.36 32.07
N ASP A 724 2.93 5.65 33.37
CA ASP A 724 2.11 6.70 34.02
C ASP A 724 2.84 8.04 34.26
N ARG A 725 4.17 8.09 34.03
CA ARG A 725 5.00 9.29 34.20
C ARG A 725 5.43 9.88 32.86
N GLN A 726 5.05 11.12 32.60
CA GLN A 726 5.39 11.86 31.37
C GLN A 726 6.39 13.01 31.61
N TYR A 727 7.25 13.24 30.63
CA TYR A 727 8.37 14.17 30.65
C TYR A 727 8.20 15.35 29.66
N ARG A 728 7.01 15.53 29.06
CA ARG A 728 6.74 16.52 28.00
C ARG A 728 5.88 17.72 28.46
N MET A 729 4.67 17.47 28.96
CA MET A 729 3.67 18.52 29.21
C MET A 729 3.81 19.08 30.63
N ASN A 730 3.54 20.37 30.81
CA ASN A 730 3.28 20.90 32.16
C ASN A 730 1.96 20.38 32.73
N GLN A 731 1.73 20.58 34.03
CA GLN A 731 0.55 20.05 34.71
C GLN A 731 -0.77 20.62 34.17
N ARG A 732 -0.77 21.88 33.71
CA ARG A 732 -1.96 22.58 33.21
C ARG A 732 -2.46 21.97 31.89
N ILE A 733 -1.55 21.75 30.94
CA ILE A 733 -1.80 21.10 29.64
C ILE A 733 -2.18 19.63 29.86
N GLN A 734 -1.38 18.92 30.65
CA GLN A 734 -1.52 17.49 30.86
C GLN A 734 -2.86 17.09 31.48
N ALA A 735 -3.45 17.96 32.30
CA ALA A 735 -4.61 17.64 33.14
C ALA A 735 -5.81 17.11 32.35
N PHE A 736 -6.17 17.75 31.24
CA PHE A 736 -7.33 17.36 30.44
C PHE A 736 -7.14 16.00 29.80
N ALA A 737 -6.04 15.82 29.06
CA ALA A 737 -5.75 14.54 28.42
C ALA A 737 -5.69 13.41 29.45
N SER A 738 -5.11 13.69 30.64
CA SER A 738 -5.12 12.75 31.76
C SER A 738 -6.50 12.24 32.11
N SER A 739 -7.44 13.15 32.35
CA SER A 739 -8.75 12.83 32.90
C SER A 739 -9.67 12.25 31.84
N GLU A 740 -9.55 12.73 30.62
CA GLU A 740 -10.46 12.38 29.53
C GLU A 740 -10.07 11.06 28.86
N PHE A 741 -8.77 10.80 28.66
CA PHE A 741 -8.29 9.62 27.89
C PHE A 741 -7.51 8.59 28.72
N TYR A 742 -7.09 8.94 29.94
CA TYR A 742 -6.14 8.10 30.69
C TYR A 742 -6.54 7.92 32.16
N ASP A 743 -7.83 8.01 32.50
CA ASP A 743 -8.40 7.80 33.85
C ASP A 743 -7.72 8.60 34.99
N GLY A 744 -7.10 9.73 34.67
CA GLY A 744 -6.30 10.51 35.60
C GLY A 744 -4.99 9.84 36.03
N GLN A 745 -4.50 8.82 35.32
CA GLN A 745 -3.29 8.09 35.67
C GLN A 745 -2.02 8.76 35.14
N LEU A 746 -2.08 9.42 33.98
CA LEU A 746 -0.95 10.15 33.42
C LEU A 746 -0.55 11.31 34.35
N ARG A 747 0.74 11.45 34.69
CA ARG A 747 1.23 12.52 35.58
C ARG A 747 2.60 13.03 35.12
N PRO A 748 2.93 14.32 35.34
CA PRO A 748 4.31 14.79 35.24
C PRO A 748 5.26 13.90 36.04
N ALA A 749 6.37 13.51 35.43
CA ALA A 749 7.39 12.68 36.05
C ALA A 749 8.11 13.41 37.19
N GLU A 750 8.33 14.71 37.01
CA GLU A 750 9.12 15.56 37.90
C GLU A 750 8.39 16.88 38.21
N PRO A 751 8.61 17.50 39.39
CA PRO A 751 8.05 18.82 39.71
C PRO A 751 8.43 19.91 38.70
N GLU A 752 9.64 19.86 38.16
CA GLU A 752 10.16 20.79 37.15
C GLU A 752 9.36 20.66 35.85
N VAL A 753 9.10 19.42 35.42
CA VAL A 753 8.22 19.10 34.29
C VAL A 753 6.82 19.66 34.53
N ALA A 754 6.27 19.50 35.74
CA ALA A 754 4.93 19.95 36.10
C ALA A 754 4.78 21.48 36.07
N ALA A 755 5.83 22.20 36.49
CA ALA A 755 5.84 23.65 36.66
C ALA A 755 6.42 24.43 35.47
N ARG A 756 6.89 23.75 34.42
CA ARG A 756 7.56 24.40 33.28
C ARG A 756 6.68 25.45 32.61
N THR A 757 7.26 26.59 32.27
CA THR A 757 6.59 27.72 31.60
C THR A 757 7.48 28.31 30.52
N LEU A 758 6.96 29.24 29.71
CA LEU A 758 7.77 29.93 28.70
C LEU A 758 8.96 30.71 29.30
N ASP A 759 8.88 31.13 30.57
CA ASP A 759 9.96 31.85 31.26
C ASP A 759 11.24 31.01 31.47
N ASP A 760 11.18 29.68 31.31
CA ASP A 760 12.37 28.84 31.44
C ASP A 760 13.20 28.75 30.14
N LEU A 761 12.69 29.31 29.03
CA LEU A 761 13.41 29.36 27.76
C LEU A 761 14.34 30.60 27.74
N GLU A 762 15.57 30.40 27.27
CA GLU A 762 16.54 31.49 27.22
C GLU A 762 16.07 32.57 26.25
N GLY A 763 16.00 33.82 26.72
CA GLY A 763 15.58 34.96 25.89
C GLY A 763 14.08 35.16 25.77
N VAL A 764 13.26 34.27 26.34
CA VAL A 764 11.80 34.39 26.34
C VAL A 764 11.31 35.05 27.63
N ALA A 765 10.41 36.03 27.50
CA ALA A 765 9.85 36.74 28.65
C ALA A 765 8.31 36.71 28.58
N ARG A 766 7.66 35.85 29.38
CA ARG A 766 6.20 35.67 29.33
C ARG A 766 5.44 36.95 29.67
N ASP A 767 5.99 37.81 30.51
CA ASP A 767 5.38 39.09 30.88
C ASP A 767 5.28 40.09 29.72
N THR A 768 5.95 39.82 28.59
CA THR A 768 5.80 40.58 27.35
C THR A 768 4.61 40.11 26.50
N LEU A 769 4.10 38.90 26.75
CA LEU A 769 2.87 38.41 26.14
C LEU A 769 1.64 39.13 26.73
N PRO A 770 0.54 39.28 25.97
CA PRO A 770 -0.74 39.69 26.51
C PRO A 770 -1.18 38.81 27.69
N ASP A 771 -1.84 39.39 28.70
CA ASP A 771 -2.34 38.67 29.88
C ASP A 771 -3.18 37.43 29.51
N SER A 772 -3.89 37.48 28.37
CA SER A 772 -4.69 36.37 27.86
C SER A 772 -3.87 35.13 27.47
N LEU A 773 -2.57 35.26 27.22
CA LEU A 773 -1.65 34.16 26.84
C LEU A 773 -0.73 33.75 28.00
N HIS A 774 -0.97 34.25 29.22
CA HIS A 774 -0.14 33.88 30.39
C HIS A 774 -0.50 32.51 30.95
N ASP A 775 -1.76 32.06 30.77
CA ASP A 775 -2.15 30.70 31.10
C ASP A 775 -1.58 29.74 30.06
N PRO A 776 -0.94 28.63 30.49
CA PRO A 776 -0.41 27.63 29.56
C PRO A 776 -1.43 27.03 28.60
N VAL A 777 -2.72 27.15 28.88
CA VAL A 777 -3.80 26.70 27.99
C VAL A 777 -4.74 27.88 27.78
N THR A 778 -4.88 28.29 26.52
CA THR A 778 -5.75 29.41 26.15
C THR A 778 -6.67 29.03 25.00
N PHE A 779 -7.90 29.51 25.02
CA PHE A 779 -8.81 29.50 23.88
C PHE A 779 -8.94 30.91 23.27
N VAL A 780 -8.84 30.99 21.95
CA VAL A 780 -9.01 32.20 21.15
C VAL A 780 -10.21 31.99 20.25
N ASP A 781 -11.32 32.64 20.61
CA ASP A 781 -12.57 32.60 19.86
C ASP A 781 -12.42 33.34 18.53
N VAL A 782 -12.71 32.63 17.44
CA VAL A 782 -12.72 33.15 16.07
C VAL A 782 -14.00 32.66 15.41
N GLU A 783 -14.88 33.60 15.04
CA GLU A 783 -16.05 33.28 14.23
C GLU A 783 -15.55 32.88 12.84
N GLY A 784 -15.82 31.63 12.45
CA GLY A 784 -15.27 31.10 11.22
C GLY A 784 -15.91 31.70 9.96
N ASP A 785 -15.24 31.55 8.82
CA ASP A 785 -15.67 32.15 7.55
C ASP A 785 -16.80 31.37 6.82
N GLY A 786 -17.23 30.24 7.39
CA GLY A 786 -18.27 29.36 6.87
C GLY A 786 -17.80 28.39 5.77
N SER A 787 -16.51 28.37 5.43
CA SER A 787 -15.92 27.40 4.52
C SER A 787 -15.70 26.04 5.19
N ARG A 788 -15.67 24.97 4.39
CA ARG A 788 -15.70 23.58 4.91
C ARG A 788 -14.33 23.03 5.35
N TYR A 789 -13.26 23.40 4.65
CA TYR A 789 -11.93 22.80 4.82
C TYR A 789 -10.81 23.82 5.03
N THR A 790 -11.16 25.11 5.00
CA THR A 790 -10.27 26.24 5.19
C THR A 790 -10.98 27.27 6.05
N ASP A 791 -10.23 28.09 6.74
CA ASP A 791 -10.73 29.24 7.47
C ASP A 791 -9.63 30.31 7.45
N SER A 792 -9.82 31.33 6.61
CA SER A 792 -8.82 32.39 6.44
C SER A 792 -8.78 33.34 7.64
N GLU A 793 -9.86 33.44 8.42
CA GLU A 793 -9.90 34.27 9.64
C GLU A 793 -9.11 33.59 10.77
N GLU A 794 -9.27 32.27 10.95
CA GLU A 794 -8.41 31.48 11.84
C GLU A 794 -6.94 31.58 11.41
N ALA A 795 -6.65 31.44 10.10
CA ALA A 795 -5.28 31.49 9.58
C ALA A 795 -4.61 32.85 9.83
N ALA A 796 -5.33 33.96 9.58
CA ALA A 796 -4.84 35.30 9.89
C ALA A 796 -4.59 35.47 11.40
N ARG A 797 -5.51 34.97 12.23
CA ARG A 797 -5.37 35.04 13.69
C ARG A 797 -4.18 34.24 14.21
N ILE A 798 -3.90 33.08 13.62
CA ILE A 798 -2.75 32.24 13.94
C ILE A 798 -1.44 32.97 13.60
N ALA A 799 -1.38 33.66 12.46
CA ALA A 799 -0.21 34.47 12.10
C ALA A 799 0.06 35.58 13.13
N GLU A 800 -0.98 36.29 13.60
CA GLU A 800 -0.84 37.29 14.67
C GLU A 800 -0.34 36.70 16.00
N LEU A 801 -0.80 35.49 16.34
CA LEU A 801 -0.36 34.77 17.55
C LEU A 801 1.13 34.40 17.45
N ILE A 802 1.58 33.93 16.29
CA ILE A 802 2.99 33.60 16.04
C ILE A 802 3.85 34.86 16.20
N GLU A 803 3.48 35.98 15.56
CA GLU A 803 4.21 37.25 15.70
C GLU A 803 4.27 37.73 17.16
N THR A 804 3.22 37.46 17.93
CA THR A 804 3.16 37.79 19.36
C THR A 804 4.15 36.95 20.17
N TYR A 805 4.25 35.64 19.91
CA TYR A 805 5.24 34.77 20.56
C TYR A 805 6.68 35.09 20.14
N GLU A 806 6.91 35.41 18.87
CA GLU A 806 8.22 35.86 18.37
C GLU A 806 8.64 37.16 19.05
N SER A 807 7.72 38.11 19.20
CA SER A 807 7.97 39.38 19.89
C SER A 807 8.32 39.18 21.37
N ALA A 808 7.88 38.08 21.97
CA ALA A 808 8.24 37.66 23.33
C ALA A 808 9.57 36.90 23.41
N GLY A 809 10.24 36.68 22.28
CA GLY A 809 11.58 36.07 22.19
C GLY A 809 11.61 34.60 21.78
N LEU A 810 10.46 34.02 21.40
CA LEU A 810 10.39 32.60 21.02
C LEU A 810 10.91 32.38 19.59
N GLU A 811 11.68 31.31 19.38
CA GLU A 811 12.12 30.92 18.03
C GLU A 811 10.96 30.29 17.25
N ARG A 812 10.88 30.53 15.94
CA ARG A 812 9.83 29.97 15.06
C ARG A 812 9.77 28.45 15.11
N THR A 813 10.94 27.82 15.22
CA THR A 813 11.11 26.37 15.30
C THR A 813 10.54 25.75 16.56
N ASP A 814 10.31 26.55 17.62
CA ASP A 814 9.68 26.13 18.88
C ASP A 814 8.14 26.22 18.83
N ILE A 815 7.57 26.68 17.71
CA ILE A 815 6.13 26.83 17.49
C ILE A 815 5.68 25.81 16.45
N GLY A 816 4.59 25.11 16.76
CA GLY A 816 3.89 24.26 15.81
C GLY A 816 2.42 24.64 15.67
N VAL A 817 1.88 24.52 14.47
CA VAL A 817 0.46 24.68 14.18
C VAL A 817 -0.12 23.37 13.67
N ILE A 818 -1.24 22.96 14.27
CA ILE A 818 -1.97 21.75 13.91
C ILE A 818 -3.34 22.14 13.39
N ALA A 819 -3.72 21.61 12.24
CA ALA A 819 -5.07 21.77 11.68
C ALA A 819 -5.65 20.43 11.23
N PRO A 820 -6.98 20.24 11.24
CA PRO A 820 -7.62 18.99 10.82
C PRO A 820 -7.45 18.74 9.32
N PHE A 821 -7.50 19.80 8.49
CA PHE A 821 -7.52 19.67 7.04
C PHE A 821 -6.22 20.12 6.39
N ARG A 822 -5.76 19.41 5.36
CA ARG A 822 -4.58 19.81 4.56
C ARG A 822 -4.80 21.14 3.84
N ALA A 823 -6.02 21.40 3.38
CA ALA A 823 -6.37 22.68 2.80
C ALA A 823 -6.15 23.82 3.80
N GLN A 824 -6.53 23.63 5.07
CA GLN A 824 -6.23 24.59 6.12
C GLN A 824 -4.73 24.69 6.44
N VAL A 825 -4.00 23.58 6.48
CA VAL A 825 -2.54 23.61 6.62
C VAL A 825 -1.93 24.50 5.53
N SER A 826 -2.33 24.31 4.27
CA SER A 826 -1.87 25.13 3.15
C SER A 826 -2.29 26.58 3.28
N GLU A 827 -3.49 26.87 3.77
CA GLU A 827 -3.96 28.23 3.97
C GLU A 827 -3.12 28.93 5.05
N ILE A 828 -2.94 28.31 6.22
CA ILE A 828 -2.10 28.82 7.30
C ILE A 828 -0.67 29.05 6.82
N SER A 829 -0.08 28.11 6.07
CA SER A 829 1.26 28.23 5.50
C SER A 829 1.47 29.47 4.61
N LYS A 830 0.42 30.03 4.00
CA LYS A 830 0.53 31.28 3.24
C LYS A 830 0.70 32.52 4.12
N HIS A 831 0.24 32.45 5.37
CA HIS A 831 0.22 33.57 6.31
C HIS A 831 1.36 33.51 7.34
N VAL A 832 2.02 32.36 7.49
CA VAL A 832 3.07 32.15 8.50
C VAL A 832 4.45 31.97 7.87
N PRO A 833 5.54 32.27 8.58
CA PRO A 833 6.90 32.03 8.08
C PRO A 833 7.18 30.54 7.82
N GLU A 834 8.01 30.24 6.81
CA GLU A 834 8.36 28.86 6.40
C GLU A 834 9.02 28.02 7.51
N ASP A 835 9.68 28.67 8.47
CA ASP A 835 10.36 27.98 9.58
C ASP A 835 9.39 27.46 10.67
N VAL A 836 8.11 27.81 10.61
CA VAL A 836 7.08 27.33 11.56
C VAL A 836 6.54 25.99 11.07
N ALA A 837 6.52 24.99 11.96
CA ALA A 837 5.98 23.68 11.62
C ALA A 837 4.44 23.74 11.54
N VAL A 838 3.86 23.63 10.34
CA VAL A 838 2.41 23.56 10.12
C VAL A 838 2.05 22.21 9.50
N ASP A 839 1.25 21.39 10.16
CA ASP A 839 0.82 20.11 9.60
C ASP A 839 -0.52 19.61 10.18
N THR A 840 -1.03 18.53 9.60
CA THR A 840 -2.17 17.77 10.09
C THR A 840 -1.85 17.00 11.37
N VAL A 841 -2.89 16.67 12.16
CA VAL A 841 -2.78 15.86 13.38
C VAL A 841 -1.99 14.57 13.14
N ASP A 842 -2.36 13.84 12.08
CA ASP A 842 -1.77 12.54 11.70
C ASP A 842 -0.27 12.62 11.45
N ARG A 843 0.20 13.74 10.87
CA ARG A 843 1.63 13.95 10.55
C ARG A 843 2.41 14.58 11.70
N PHE A 844 1.74 15.29 12.60
CA PHE A 844 2.37 15.82 13.81
C PHE A 844 2.63 14.74 14.88
N GLN A 845 2.13 13.51 14.69
CA GLN A 845 2.36 12.42 15.62
C GLN A 845 3.85 12.10 15.78
N GLY A 846 4.25 11.82 17.02
CA GLY A 846 5.66 11.62 17.39
C GLY A 846 6.46 12.90 17.60
N SER A 847 6.02 14.04 17.03
CA SER A 847 6.64 15.35 17.23
C SER A 847 6.11 16.07 18.47
N SER A 848 6.80 17.12 18.90
CA SER A 848 6.37 18.02 19.99
C SER A 848 7.06 19.37 19.89
N GLN A 849 6.37 20.43 20.28
CA GLN A 849 6.91 21.80 20.28
C GLN A 849 6.76 22.47 21.64
N GLU A 850 7.49 23.57 21.88
CA GLU A 850 7.34 24.35 23.11
C GLU A 850 5.94 24.99 23.16
N VAL A 851 5.48 25.51 22.03
CA VAL A 851 4.13 26.05 21.82
C VAL A 851 3.43 25.30 20.69
N ILE A 852 2.18 24.89 20.93
CA ILE A 852 1.30 24.35 19.88
C ILE A 852 0.06 25.23 19.76
N ILE A 853 -0.29 25.57 18.53
CA ILE A 853 -1.54 26.22 18.16
C ILE A 853 -2.41 25.23 17.39
N VAL A 854 -3.66 25.04 17.79
CA VAL A 854 -4.61 24.13 17.11
C VAL A 854 -5.70 24.96 16.46
N SER A 855 -5.82 24.88 15.14
CA SER A 855 -6.91 25.42 14.32
C SER A 855 -8.01 24.36 14.24
N PHE A 856 -9.28 24.72 14.46
CA PHE A 856 -10.40 23.78 14.35
C PHE A 856 -11.11 23.85 13.00
N THR A 857 -11.08 24.98 12.29
CA THR A 857 -11.62 25.11 10.93
C THR A 857 -13.09 24.67 10.85
N ALA A 858 -13.90 25.16 11.78
CA ALA A 858 -15.32 24.83 11.87
C ALA A 858 -16.13 26.06 12.27
N THR A 859 -17.36 26.14 11.79
CA THR A 859 -18.29 27.24 12.08
C THR A 859 -19.65 26.66 12.49
N ASP A 860 -20.26 27.18 13.56
CA ASP A 860 -21.52 26.76 14.19
C ASP A 860 -21.55 25.32 14.75
N ARG A 861 -20.94 24.34 14.09
CA ARG A 861 -20.93 22.91 14.48
C ARG A 861 -19.65 22.21 14.02
N LEU A 862 -19.19 21.25 14.81
CA LEU A 862 -18.19 20.28 14.36
C LEU A 862 -18.85 19.22 13.47
N GLU A 863 -18.48 19.19 12.19
CA GLU A 863 -19.00 18.22 11.23
C GLU A 863 -17.86 17.45 10.54
N GLY A 864 -18.02 16.13 10.48
CA GLY A 864 -17.18 15.24 9.68
C GLY A 864 -16.34 14.25 10.50
N PRO A 865 -15.83 13.19 9.84
CA PRO A 865 -15.18 12.05 10.52
C PRO A 865 -13.94 12.41 11.33
N ILE A 866 -13.34 13.57 11.07
CA ILE A 866 -12.14 14.04 11.76
C ILE A 866 -12.41 14.44 13.21
N PHE A 867 -13.62 14.92 13.52
CA PHE A 867 -14.02 15.36 14.86
C PHE A 867 -14.74 14.26 15.67
N GLU A 868 -15.23 13.22 14.99
CA GLU A 868 -15.85 12.06 15.63
C GLU A 868 -14.82 11.14 16.32
N ASP A 869 -13.57 11.13 15.82
CA ASP A 869 -12.49 10.37 16.44
C ASP A 869 -11.73 11.21 17.48
N TYR A 870 -12.11 11.08 18.74
CA TYR A 870 -11.50 11.83 19.84
C TYR A 870 -10.00 11.50 20.07
N ARG A 871 -9.47 10.43 19.46
CA ARG A 871 -8.04 10.11 19.55
C ARG A 871 -7.19 11.12 18.77
N ARG A 872 -7.73 11.73 17.71
CA ARG A 872 -7.07 12.83 16.96
C ARG A 872 -6.89 14.05 17.84
N ILE A 873 -7.93 14.45 18.58
CA ILE A 873 -7.80 15.58 19.51
C ILE A 873 -6.85 15.25 20.66
N ASN A 874 -6.86 14.02 21.20
CA ASN A 874 -5.87 13.58 22.20
C ASN A 874 -4.43 13.75 21.68
N VAL A 875 -4.16 13.37 20.42
CA VAL A 875 -2.85 13.60 19.79
C VAL A 875 -2.52 15.09 19.76
N ALA A 876 -3.40 15.94 19.23
CA ALA A 876 -3.16 17.39 19.12
C ALA A 876 -2.87 18.03 20.49
N LEU A 877 -3.70 17.75 21.50
CA LEU A 877 -3.60 18.31 22.85
C LEU A 877 -2.32 17.87 23.60
N THR A 878 -1.67 16.80 23.16
CA THR A 878 -0.51 16.21 23.83
C THR A 878 0.83 16.47 23.10
N ARG A 879 0.80 17.30 22.04
CA ARG A 879 2.01 17.79 21.35
C ARG A 879 2.77 18.92 22.08
N PRO A 880 2.13 19.85 22.84
CA PRO A 880 2.86 20.97 23.44
C PRO A 880 3.64 20.58 24.69
N LYS A 881 4.71 21.32 24.97
CA LYS A 881 5.46 21.22 26.22
C LYS A 881 5.05 22.30 27.22
N ARG A 882 4.96 23.56 26.80
CA ARG A 882 4.84 24.73 27.69
C ARG A 882 3.55 25.53 27.48
N ALA A 883 3.09 25.70 26.24
CA ALA A 883 1.83 26.40 25.97
C ALA A 883 1.01 25.73 24.86
N LEU A 884 -0.31 25.77 25.01
CA LEU A 884 -1.30 25.31 24.05
C LEU A 884 -2.30 26.44 23.79
N VAL A 885 -2.50 26.77 22.52
CA VAL A 885 -3.52 27.74 22.09
C VAL A 885 -4.52 27.03 21.18
N LEU A 886 -5.79 27.07 21.57
CA LEU A 886 -6.91 26.55 20.79
C LEU A 886 -7.57 27.72 20.04
N VAL A 887 -7.72 27.62 18.72
CA VAL A 887 -8.24 28.67 17.85
C VAL A 887 -9.42 28.12 17.05
N GLY A 888 -10.59 28.74 17.17
CA GLY A 888 -11.78 28.38 16.40
C GLY A 888 -13.07 28.95 16.99
N ASP A 889 -14.20 28.53 16.45
CA ASP A 889 -15.54 28.98 16.86
C ASP A 889 -16.01 28.25 18.13
N ALA A 890 -16.26 29.00 19.21
CA ALA A 890 -16.78 28.44 20.46
C ALA A 890 -18.11 27.69 20.26
N THR A 891 -19.00 28.20 19.41
CA THR A 891 -20.31 27.59 19.14
C THR A 891 -20.16 26.22 18.50
N ALA A 892 -19.18 26.08 17.60
CA ALA A 892 -18.86 24.80 16.99
C ALA A 892 -18.33 23.80 18.02
N LEU A 893 -17.39 24.20 18.89
CA LEU A 893 -16.85 23.31 19.92
C LEU A 893 -17.89 22.88 20.96
N GLU A 894 -18.83 23.76 21.31
CA GLU A 894 -19.95 23.44 22.20
C GLU A 894 -20.95 22.44 21.60
N SER A 895 -20.89 22.15 20.29
CA SER A 895 -21.81 21.22 19.65
C SER A 895 -21.58 19.76 20.04
N GLU A 896 -20.39 19.42 20.56
CA GLU A 896 -19.97 18.08 20.92
C GLU A 896 -19.50 17.98 22.38
N PRO A 897 -19.98 17.02 23.20
CA PRO A 897 -19.72 17.01 24.65
C PRO A 897 -18.25 16.97 25.06
N VAL A 898 -17.38 16.28 24.31
CA VAL A 898 -15.94 16.20 24.61
C VAL A 898 -15.27 17.56 24.36
N TYR A 899 -15.65 18.23 23.27
CA TYR A 899 -15.13 19.54 22.90
C TYR A 899 -15.67 20.66 23.80
N GLU A 900 -16.92 20.55 24.28
CA GLU A 900 -17.48 21.42 25.32
C GLU A 900 -16.63 21.36 26.60
N ARG A 901 -16.33 20.16 27.11
CA ARG A 901 -15.45 19.99 28.29
C ARG A 901 -14.04 20.52 28.04
N MET A 902 -13.51 20.36 26.83
CA MET A 902 -12.21 20.90 26.44
C MET A 902 -12.23 22.43 26.45
N LEU A 903 -13.28 23.04 25.92
CA LEU A 903 -13.46 24.49 25.92
C LEU A 903 -13.55 25.04 27.34
N GLU A 904 -14.38 24.43 28.20
CA GLU A 904 -14.48 24.79 29.62
C GLU A 904 -13.11 24.71 30.32
N TRP A 905 -12.36 23.64 30.07
CA TRP A 905 -11.00 23.47 30.59
C TRP A 905 -10.03 24.55 30.09
N ALA A 906 -10.14 24.95 28.83
CA ALA A 906 -9.26 25.96 28.23
C ALA A 906 -9.58 27.38 28.72
N GLN A 907 -10.82 27.66 29.11
CA GLN A 907 -11.25 28.98 29.60
C GLN A 907 -10.96 29.23 31.09
N GLY A 908 -10.71 28.19 31.88
CA GLY A 908 -10.23 28.28 33.27
C GLY A 908 -11.22 27.83 34.32
#